data_AF-A0A2T0S0V3-F1
#
_entry.id   AF-A0A2T0S0V3-F1
#
_cell.length_a   1.000
_cell.length_b   1.000
_cell.length_c   1.000
_cell.angle_alpha   90.00
_cell.angle_beta   90.00
_cell.angle_gamma   90.00
#
_symmetry.space_group_name_H-M   'P 1'
#
loop_
_entity.id
_entity.type
_entity.pdbx_description
1 polymer ?
#
loop_
_entity_poly.entity_id
_entity_poly.type
_entity_poly.pdbx_seq_one_letter_code
_entity_poly.pdbx_strand_id
1 'polypeptide(L)'
;MTTQPDTATSGAAPSRGVPTQPPSAAPPGKPSGFAATDVLVNQFDGGPDTVERARNTPEELQPHTELGLKDDEYDRIRQILGRRPTASELAMYSIMWSEHCSYKSSKVHLRQFGEKAPKNTRMLAGIGENAGVVQISDDLAVTFKVESHNHPSFVEPYQGAATGVGGIVRDILAMGARPVAVMDPLRFGAADHPDTARVLPGVVAGIGGYGNCLGLPNIGGEIVFDPCYQGNPLINALSIGVLPVERLQHKEAAGLGNVVVLLGARTGRDGIGGVSVLASATFDEGAEQRRPSVQVGDPFMEKLLIESCLELYDAGLVVGIQDLGGAGLTCALTETAAAAGTGMRVWLERVPLREPSMSPTEILASESQERMLLIVAPEKLDEVLAVAEKWGVWATAIGEVTPSETEGLPGRLVISWNDHVVVDVPPGSLADDGPVYARPIREPADLILLQADRAETLPRPVTSDELRETVLRMIASPNLCDKTWVTEQYDRYVLGNTVLAQPEDAGVLRIDERTGLGVALSVDGNGRYARLDPYQGARLGLAEAYRNVAVTGAEPVAVTDCLNFGSPEDPAVMWQFAEAVRGLADGCQELGIPVTGGNVSFYNQTGAAAIHPTPVVGVLGILQDVARRVPMGFPPPPTADGDLLFVLGTTECELSGSEWAWVTHGHLGGRPPKVDLAHEQRLGRLLAQASEREHVVAAHDLSDGGLSQVLVESCLRRNVGARVTLPEQDAAVTPFVWLFSESAGRVLVAVPRGHDKAFVALAAEHGVPCTAIGVTSQDPVLDIQGEFSIGLDELRQAFTATMRDLFGSPAELGPRPAAAPPVAEPAAAIPAPAALTSAAPTSDPQAEDASAATGSPAAADSSASDASAATSIAADSSATSSTDASSATSATSASEATSASDASSATSVAEALAGAAGSSGAGEAEERSVTPEATEPATGPADEAAGPAGEAAGPAGEAAEVPPAKPAENVKSEKPADAEKSEQAPAEKKD
;
A
#
# COMPACT_ATOMS: atom_id res chain seq x y z
N MET A 1 12.47 -8.07 -41.60
CA MET A 1 13.39 -8.68 -42.59
C MET A 1 14.57 -7.74 -42.81
N THR A 2 15.77 -8.26 -43.12
CA THR A 2 16.94 -7.59 -43.75
C THR A 2 17.25 -6.13 -43.35
N THR A 3 18.21 -5.76 -42.48
CA THR A 3 19.66 -6.07 -42.30
C THR A 3 20.65 -5.43 -43.30
N GLN A 4 21.75 -4.90 -42.74
CA GLN A 4 23.08 -4.57 -43.34
C GLN A 4 23.25 -3.16 -44.01
N PRO A 5 24.49 -2.60 -44.03
CA PRO A 5 24.74 -1.16 -43.78
C PRO A 5 25.69 -0.50 -44.83
N ASP A 6 26.29 0.67 -44.52
CA ASP A 6 27.71 0.93 -44.86
C ASP A 6 28.37 2.14 -44.14
N THR A 7 29.68 2.38 -44.34
CA THR A 7 30.54 3.26 -43.50
C THR A 7 31.42 4.33 -44.20
N ALA A 8 31.72 5.41 -43.45
CA ALA A 8 32.98 6.19 -43.39
C ALA A 8 33.56 7.04 -44.59
N THR A 9 33.46 8.38 -44.42
CA THR A 9 34.51 9.44 -44.57
C THR A 9 35.41 9.60 -45.83
N SER A 10 35.36 10.81 -46.44
CA SER A 10 36.49 11.56 -47.07
C SER A 10 36.09 13.06 -47.25
N GLY A 11 36.90 14.06 -47.66
CA GLY A 11 38.29 14.04 -48.17
C GLY A 11 38.97 15.39 -48.55
N ALA A 12 38.45 16.57 -48.16
CA ALA A 12 39.12 17.90 -48.11
C ALA A 12 39.53 18.75 -49.37
N ALA A 13 39.35 20.09 -49.22
CA ALA A 13 40.11 21.23 -49.79
C ALA A 13 39.94 21.63 -51.30
N PRO A 14 40.42 22.81 -51.80
CA PRO A 14 41.16 23.91 -51.14
C PRO A 14 40.81 25.40 -51.51
N SER A 15 41.10 26.35 -50.59
CA SER A 15 41.63 27.74 -50.85
C SER A 15 40.79 28.80 -51.63
N ARG A 16 40.97 30.14 -51.53
CA ARG A 16 41.72 31.07 -50.63
C ARG A 16 41.18 32.53 -50.83
N GLY A 17 41.05 33.35 -49.78
CA GLY A 17 40.71 34.79 -49.88
C GLY A 17 40.74 35.51 -48.52
N VAL A 18 41.31 36.73 -48.44
CA VAL A 18 41.78 37.43 -47.21
C VAL A 18 41.78 38.96 -47.47
N PRO A 19 41.66 39.92 -46.50
CA PRO A 19 41.33 39.89 -45.06
C PRO A 19 40.14 40.81 -44.64
N THR A 20 39.74 40.81 -43.36
CA THR A 20 39.21 42.02 -42.65
C THR A 20 39.36 41.92 -41.12
N GLN A 21 39.06 43.01 -40.39
CA GLN A 21 39.31 43.20 -38.95
C GLN A 21 38.31 42.46 -38.01
N PRO A 22 38.68 42.23 -36.72
CA PRO A 22 37.85 41.50 -35.76
C PRO A 22 36.77 42.38 -35.08
N PRO A 23 35.52 41.91 -34.97
CA PRO A 23 34.52 42.45 -34.06
C PRO A 23 34.45 41.69 -32.72
N SER A 24 33.85 42.37 -31.73
CA SER A 24 33.68 42.00 -30.32
C SER A 24 33.40 40.51 -29.99
N ALA A 25 33.89 40.06 -28.83
CA ALA A 25 33.46 38.80 -28.25
C ALA A 25 31.96 38.82 -27.87
N ALA A 26 31.27 37.70 -28.09
CA ALA A 26 29.96 37.44 -27.51
C ALA A 26 30.10 37.06 -26.01
N PRO A 27 29.08 37.33 -25.17
CA PRO A 27 29.08 36.83 -23.80
C PRO A 27 29.07 35.30 -23.77
N PRO A 28 29.65 34.65 -22.74
CA PRO A 28 29.57 33.20 -22.58
C PRO A 28 28.12 32.76 -22.42
N GLY A 29 27.78 31.60 -22.99
CA GLY A 29 26.44 31.02 -22.84
C GLY A 29 26.13 30.67 -21.38
N LYS A 30 24.86 30.77 -20.99
CA LYS A 30 24.39 30.28 -19.68
C LYS A 30 24.74 28.79 -19.53
N PRO A 31 25.28 28.33 -18.38
CA PRO A 31 25.27 26.91 -18.08
C PRO A 31 23.83 26.43 -17.87
N SER A 32 23.44 25.39 -18.59
CA SER A 32 22.18 24.68 -18.37
C SER A 32 22.43 23.53 -17.40
N GLY A 33 22.13 23.74 -16.12
CA GLY A 33 22.40 22.77 -15.06
C GLY A 33 22.62 23.45 -13.70
N PHE A 34 21.52 23.84 -13.05
CA PHE A 34 21.45 24.05 -11.61
C PHE A 34 20.70 22.85 -11.01
N ALA A 35 21.12 22.37 -9.84
CA ALA A 35 20.30 21.43 -9.07
C ALA A 35 19.13 22.18 -8.42
N ALA A 36 18.01 21.50 -8.18
CA ALA A 36 16.85 22.09 -7.50
C ALA A 36 17.20 22.60 -6.09
N THR A 37 18.17 21.96 -5.43
CA THR A 37 18.78 22.43 -4.18
C THR A 37 19.42 23.81 -4.33
N ASP A 38 20.15 24.08 -5.42
CA ASP A 38 20.85 25.36 -5.64
C ASP A 38 19.87 26.52 -5.76
N VAL A 39 18.66 26.25 -6.30
CA VAL A 39 17.58 27.22 -6.46
C VAL A 39 17.02 27.65 -5.10
N LEU A 40 16.79 26.69 -4.19
CA LEU A 40 16.33 26.92 -2.81
C LEU A 40 17.40 27.54 -1.90
N VAL A 41 18.68 27.37 -2.25
CA VAL A 41 19.87 27.81 -1.48
C VAL A 41 20.25 29.28 -1.71
N ASN A 42 19.58 30.01 -2.60
CA ASN A 42 19.91 31.41 -2.95
C ASN A 42 19.92 32.37 -1.73
N GLN A 43 21.11 32.56 -1.17
CA GLN A 43 21.41 33.67 -0.25
C GLN A 43 21.43 34.96 -1.06
N PHE A 44 20.43 35.81 -0.88
CA PHE A 44 20.43 37.15 -1.48
C PHE A 44 21.58 37.99 -0.90
N ASP A 45 22.23 38.79 -1.75
CA ASP A 45 23.24 39.76 -1.34
C ASP A 45 22.66 40.73 -0.27
N GLY A 46 22.97 40.44 1.00
CA GLY A 46 22.55 41.26 2.14
C GLY A 46 22.00 40.50 3.36
N GLY A 47 21.60 39.23 3.24
CA GLY A 47 21.09 38.44 4.37
C GLY A 47 19.88 37.54 4.03
N PRO A 48 19.13 37.05 5.04
CA PRO A 48 17.91 36.27 4.80
C PRO A 48 16.85 37.13 4.09
N ASP A 49 16.02 36.47 3.27
CA ASP A 49 14.94 37.16 2.57
C ASP A 49 13.74 37.38 3.50
N THR A 50 13.69 38.55 4.12
CA THR A 50 12.66 38.87 5.13
C THR A 50 11.37 39.39 4.50
N VAL A 51 10.27 39.29 5.25
CA VAL A 51 8.96 39.87 4.88
C VAL A 51 9.06 41.38 4.66
N GLU A 52 9.93 42.07 5.40
CA GLU A 52 10.24 43.49 5.19
C GLU A 52 11.02 43.73 3.88
N ARG A 53 12.04 42.91 3.59
CA ARG A 53 12.79 42.97 2.32
C ARG A 53 11.85 42.77 1.13
N ALA A 54 10.97 41.77 1.20
CA ALA A 54 9.98 41.46 0.17
C ALA A 54 8.96 42.60 -0.08
N ARG A 55 8.53 43.31 0.97
CA ARG A 55 7.68 44.53 0.81
C ARG A 55 8.42 45.68 0.12
N ASN A 56 9.74 45.79 0.31
CA ASN A 56 10.58 46.84 -0.27
C ASN A 56 11.19 46.50 -1.65
N THR A 57 11.02 45.27 -2.15
CA THR A 57 11.63 44.78 -3.41
C THR A 57 10.63 44.07 -4.34
N PRO A 58 9.48 44.67 -4.68
CA PRO A 58 8.39 44.00 -5.41
C PRO A 58 8.77 43.50 -6.83
N GLU A 59 9.76 44.14 -7.46
CA GLU A 59 10.24 43.84 -8.82
C GLU A 59 11.45 42.88 -8.84
N GLU A 60 11.85 42.32 -7.68
CA GLU A 60 12.93 41.33 -7.62
C GLU A 60 12.47 39.99 -8.20
N LEU A 61 13.24 39.49 -9.17
CA LEU A 61 12.95 38.23 -9.87
C LEU A 61 13.15 37.03 -8.94
N GLN A 62 12.25 36.05 -9.01
CA GLN A 62 12.28 34.84 -8.19
C GLN A 62 12.12 33.58 -9.07
N PRO A 63 12.88 32.50 -8.80
CA PRO A 63 12.96 31.30 -9.64
C PRO A 63 11.79 30.33 -9.38
N HIS A 64 10.56 30.83 -9.48
CA HIS A 64 9.34 30.07 -9.21
C HIS A 64 9.13 28.92 -10.22
N THR A 65 9.49 29.15 -11.49
CA THR A 65 9.49 28.14 -12.56
C THR A 65 10.42 26.97 -12.27
N GLU A 66 11.60 27.23 -11.74
CA GLU A 66 12.59 26.22 -11.34
C GLU A 66 12.20 25.49 -10.04
N LEU A 67 11.20 26.00 -9.32
CA LEU A 67 10.54 25.37 -8.17
C LEU A 67 9.20 24.69 -8.54
N GLY A 68 8.92 24.49 -9.83
CA GLY A 68 7.74 23.77 -10.32
C GLY A 68 6.42 24.55 -10.27
N LEU A 69 6.44 25.84 -9.93
CA LEU A 69 5.28 26.72 -10.00
C LEU A 69 5.14 27.36 -11.38
N LYS A 70 3.90 27.49 -11.86
CA LYS A 70 3.55 28.22 -13.09
C LYS A 70 3.45 29.72 -12.83
N ASP A 71 3.55 30.52 -13.90
CA ASP A 71 3.37 31.98 -13.88
C ASP A 71 2.07 32.40 -13.17
N ASP A 72 0.95 31.71 -13.43
CA ASP A 72 -0.37 32.00 -12.85
C ASP A 72 -0.50 31.56 -11.38
N GLU A 73 0.15 30.46 -11.00
CA GLU A 73 0.30 30.05 -9.60
C GLU A 73 1.12 31.10 -8.82
N TYR A 74 2.24 31.59 -9.38
CA TYR A 74 3.08 32.63 -8.78
C TYR A 74 2.38 33.99 -8.68
N ASP A 75 1.68 34.44 -9.72
CA ASP A 75 0.89 35.68 -9.67
C ASP A 75 -0.24 35.58 -8.63
N ARG A 76 -0.84 34.41 -8.44
CA ARG A 76 -1.84 34.18 -7.39
C ARG A 76 -1.23 34.24 -5.99
N ILE A 77 -0.03 33.70 -5.78
CA ILE A 77 0.74 33.84 -4.52
C ILE A 77 1.03 35.31 -4.23
N ARG A 78 1.44 36.09 -5.25
CA ARG A 78 1.66 37.55 -5.10
C ARG A 78 0.38 38.30 -4.69
N GLN A 79 -0.78 37.88 -5.21
CA GLN A 79 -2.09 38.46 -4.85
C GLN A 79 -2.49 38.10 -3.41
N ILE A 80 -2.33 36.84 -2.99
CA ILE A 80 -2.63 36.35 -1.63
C ILE A 80 -1.81 37.11 -0.57
N LEU A 81 -0.52 37.34 -0.85
CA LEU A 81 0.39 38.01 0.10
C LEU A 81 0.34 39.54 0.02
N GLY A 82 -0.17 40.11 -1.08
CA GLY A 82 -0.14 41.57 -1.34
C GLY A 82 1.26 42.13 -1.65
N ARG A 83 2.22 41.26 -1.97
CA ARG A 83 3.65 41.52 -2.20
C ARG A 83 4.28 40.31 -2.90
N ARG A 84 5.55 40.37 -3.27
CA ARG A 84 6.28 39.13 -3.59
C ARG A 84 6.42 38.24 -2.34
N PRO A 85 6.39 36.90 -2.47
CA PRO A 85 6.77 36.00 -1.38
C PRO A 85 8.24 36.20 -1.01
N THR A 86 8.65 35.79 0.20
CA THR A 86 10.06 35.53 0.52
C THR A 86 10.53 34.25 -0.18
N ALA A 87 11.84 33.96 -0.21
CA ALA A 87 12.31 32.65 -0.69
C ALA A 87 11.74 31.46 0.12
N SER A 88 11.62 31.61 1.44
CA SER A 88 11.05 30.55 2.28
C SER A 88 9.55 30.37 2.02
N GLU A 89 8.79 31.46 1.88
CA GLU A 89 7.38 31.38 1.48
C GLU A 89 7.20 30.78 0.08
N LEU A 90 8.02 31.18 -0.89
CA LEU A 90 7.94 30.65 -2.25
C LEU A 90 8.22 29.15 -2.29
N ALA A 91 9.17 28.66 -1.48
CA ALA A 91 9.40 27.24 -1.29
C ALA A 91 8.20 26.55 -0.63
N MET A 92 7.62 27.14 0.44
CA MET A 92 6.43 26.58 1.10
C MET A 92 5.25 26.45 0.11
N TYR A 93 4.99 27.47 -0.71
CA TYR A 93 3.95 27.40 -1.75
C TYR A 93 4.30 26.40 -2.85
N SER A 94 5.54 26.34 -3.34
CA SER A 94 6.01 25.34 -4.31
C SER A 94 5.73 23.91 -3.84
N ILE A 95 5.96 23.64 -2.56
CA ILE A 95 5.81 22.31 -1.97
C ILE A 95 4.33 22.01 -1.69
N MET A 96 3.60 22.90 -1.00
CA MET A 96 2.18 22.66 -0.68
C MET A 96 1.28 22.65 -1.91
N TRP A 97 1.58 23.44 -2.94
CA TRP A 97 0.86 23.44 -4.22
C TRP A 97 1.48 22.47 -5.26
N SER A 98 2.39 21.57 -4.85
CA SER A 98 2.82 20.42 -5.67
C SER A 98 1.65 19.47 -5.96
N GLU A 99 1.76 18.60 -6.96
CA GLU A 99 0.71 17.61 -7.24
C GLU A 99 0.53 16.63 -6.06
N HIS A 100 1.64 16.23 -5.44
CA HIS A 100 1.68 15.27 -4.33
C HIS A 100 1.04 15.81 -3.02
N CYS A 101 1.22 17.09 -2.67
CA CYS A 101 0.55 17.67 -1.49
C CYS A 101 -0.87 18.18 -1.79
N SER A 102 -1.08 18.89 -2.91
CA SER A 102 -2.37 19.54 -3.16
C SER A 102 -3.43 18.66 -3.83
N TYR A 103 -3.02 17.52 -4.41
CA TYR A 103 -3.87 16.65 -5.23
C TYR A 103 -4.53 17.43 -6.39
N LYS A 104 -3.88 18.47 -6.91
CA LYS A 104 -4.50 19.51 -7.78
C LYS A 104 -5.22 18.99 -9.02
N SER A 105 -4.82 17.85 -9.56
CA SER A 105 -5.45 17.19 -10.71
C SER A 105 -6.46 16.11 -10.29
N SER A 106 -6.28 15.45 -9.14
CA SER A 106 -7.13 14.35 -8.66
C SER A 106 -8.30 14.78 -7.76
N LYS A 107 -8.17 15.88 -7.02
CA LYS A 107 -9.12 16.41 -6.01
C LYS A 107 -10.52 16.74 -6.54
N VAL A 108 -10.72 16.79 -7.86
CA VAL A 108 -12.06 16.90 -8.49
C VAL A 108 -12.76 15.54 -8.66
N HIS A 109 -12.01 14.45 -8.83
CA HIS A 109 -12.54 13.09 -9.03
C HIS A 109 -12.72 12.34 -7.71
N LEU A 110 -11.77 12.50 -6.77
CA LEU A 110 -11.78 11.84 -5.46
C LEU A 110 -13.01 12.19 -4.60
N ARG A 111 -13.67 13.32 -4.89
CA ARG A 111 -14.95 13.71 -4.27
C ARG A 111 -16.02 12.62 -4.36
N GLN A 112 -15.97 11.79 -5.41
CA GLN A 112 -16.88 10.66 -5.56
C GLN A 112 -16.84 9.69 -4.37
N PHE A 113 -15.71 9.51 -3.69
CA PHE A 113 -15.62 8.66 -2.50
C PHE A 113 -16.46 9.20 -1.33
N GLY A 114 -16.53 10.53 -1.17
CA GLY A 114 -17.42 11.17 -0.20
C GLY A 114 -18.87 11.27 -0.67
N GLU A 115 -19.10 11.64 -1.94
CA GLU A 115 -20.44 11.81 -2.52
C GLU A 115 -21.21 10.49 -2.65
N LYS A 116 -20.50 9.37 -2.86
CA LYS A 116 -21.08 8.02 -2.99
C LYS A 116 -20.90 7.16 -1.73
N ALA A 117 -20.30 7.70 -0.67
CA ALA A 117 -19.97 6.98 0.56
C ALA A 117 -21.16 6.15 1.08
N PRO A 118 -21.03 4.80 1.18
CA PRO A 118 -22.06 3.99 1.80
C PRO A 118 -22.19 4.32 3.29
N LYS A 119 -23.39 4.10 3.85
CA LYS A 119 -23.67 4.37 5.26
C LYS A 119 -22.98 3.37 6.18
N ASN A 120 -21.76 3.68 6.61
CA ASN A 120 -21.02 2.90 7.59
C ASN A 120 -21.26 3.45 9.02
N THR A 121 -21.54 2.57 9.98
CA THR A 121 -21.67 2.91 11.40
C THR A 121 -20.39 2.68 12.21
N ARG A 122 -19.35 2.10 11.59
CA ARG A 122 -18.04 1.84 12.21
C ARG A 122 -17.01 2.95 11.96
N MET A 123 -17.27 3.90 11.07
CA MET A 123 -16.28 4.93 10.76
C MET A 123 -16.20 5.96 11.89
N LEU A 124 -15.02 6.11 12.50
CA LEU A 124 -14.75 7.12 13.53
C LEU A 124 -14.06 8.35 12.93
N ALA A 125 -13.15 8.13 11.97
CA ALA A 125 -12.46 9.15 11.21
C ALA A 125 -12.23 8.66 9.77
N GLY A 126 -12.15 9.57 8.81
CA GLY A 126 -11.99 9.24 7.39
C GLY A 126 -11.34 10.38 6.60
N ILE A 127 -11.62 10.43 5.29
CA ILE A 127 -11.01 11.35 4.31
C ILE A 127 -10.93 12.80 4.86
N GLY A 128 -9.71 13.25 5.17
CA GLY A 128 -9.39 14.56 5.75
C GLY A 128 -8.39 14.45 6.91
N GLU A 129 -8.52 13.39 7.71
CA GLU A 129 -7.51 12.98 8.70
C GLU A 129 -6.38 12.19 8.03
N ASN A 130 -5.28 11.96 8.76
CA ASN A 130 -4.05 11.38 8.18
C ASN A 130 -4.25 9.92 7.74
N ALA A 131 -4.99 9.13 8.52
CA ALA A 131 -5.42 7.77 8.17
C ALA A 131 -6.86 7.51 8.66
N GLY A 132 -7.60 6.66 7.94
CA GLY A 132 -9.00 6.35 8.27
C GLY A 132 -9.14 5.34 9.41
N VAL A 133 -10.16 5.51 10.27
CA VAL A 133 -10.31 4.78 11.53
C VAL A 133 -11.66 4.06 11.60
N VAL A 134 -11.60 2.74 11.80
CA VAL A 134 -12.75 1.81 11.79
C VAL A 134 -12.89 1.12 13.14
N GLN A 135 -14.05 1.30 13.77
CA GLN A 135 -14.43 0.65 15.03
C GLN A 135 -14.71 -0.85 14.81
N ILE A 136 -13.96 -1.70 15.53
CA ILE A 136 -14.09 -3.16 15.44
C ILE A 136 -14.95 -3.74 16.58
N SER A 137 -14.87 -3.16 17.78
CA SER A 137 -15.70 -3.47 18.96
C SER A 137 -16.14 -2.18 19.69
N ASP A 138 -16.95 -2.29 20.74
CA ASP A 138 -17.40 -1.14 21.55
C ASP A 138 -16.23 -0.32 22.12
N ASP A 139 -15.09 -0.97 22.39
CA ASP A 139 -13.89 -0.44 23.04
C ASP A 139 -12.66 -0.28 22.12
N LEU A 140 -12.58 -0.98 20.97
CA LEU A 140 -11.40 -0.97 20.09
C LEU A 140 -11.72 -0.52 18.66
N ALA A 141 -10.76 0.21 18.10
CA ALA A 141 -10.71 0.60 16.70
C ALA A 141 -9.39 0.18 16.06
N VAL A 142 -9.40 0.18 14.73
CA VAL A 142 -8.25 -0.08 13.86
C VAL A 142 -8.13 1.07 12.87
N THR A 143 -6.91 1.50 12.61
CA THR A 143 -6.57 2.42 11.51
C THR A 143 -5.67 1.71 10.51
N PHE A 144 -5.83 2.03 9.23
CA PHE A 144 -5.05 1.46 8.14
C PHE A 144 -5.04 2.43 6.96
N LYS A 145 -3.90 2.48 6.25
CA LYS A 145 -3.65 3.36 5.09
C LYS A 145 -2.58 2.71 4.22
N VAL A 146 -2.64 2.95 2.90
CA VAL A 146 -1.58 2.62 1.95
C VAL A 146 -1.03 3.90 1.30
N GLU A 147 0.29 3.98 1.16
CA GLU A 147 1.02 5.05 0.46
C GLU A 147 1.95 4.49 -0.63
N SER A 148 2.73 5.36 -1.29
CA SER A 148 3.68 5.01 -2.36
C SER A 148 4.99 5.80 -2.24
N HIS A 149 6.13 5.13 -2.44
CA HIS A 149 7.45 5.79 -2.48
C HIS A 149 8.26 5.43 -3.75
N ASN A 150 7.56 5.42 -4.88
CA ASN A 150 8.02 4.98 -6.21
C ASN A 150 9.31 5.66 -6.69
N HIS A 151 9.29 6.98 -6.89
CA HIS A 151 10.41 7.71 -7.48
C HIS A 151 11.70 7.62 -6.63
N PRO A 152 11.66 7.77 -5.28
CA PRO A 152 12.82 7.49 -4.44
C PRO A 152 13.32 6.04 -4.56
N SER A 153 12.42 5.06 -4.52
CA SER A 153 12.76 3.62 -4.62
C SER A 153 13.34 3.21 -5.97
N PHE A 154 13.14 3.99 -7.03
CA PHE A 154 13.84 3.78 -8.30
C PHE A 154 15.29 4.29 -8.27
N VAL A 155 15.55 5.40 -7.56
CA VAL A 155 16.83 6.12 -7.52
C VAL A 155 17.80 5.55 -6.49
N GLU A 156 17.31 5.29 -5.27
CA GLU A 156 18.01 4.58 -4.18
C GLU A 156 17.03 3.54 -3.59
N PRO A 157 17.07 2.28 -4.06
CA PRO A 157 16.02 1.31 -3.76
C PRO A 157 15.93 0.85 -2.30
N TYR A 158 17.02 0.89 -1.53
CA TYR A 158 16.96 0.50 -0.11
C TYR A 158 16.30 1.61 0.70
N GLN A 159 16.81 2.84 0.57
CA GLN A 159 16.34 3.95 1.38
C GLN A 159 14.92 4.36 0.99
N GLY A 160 14.62 4.45 -0.31
CA GLY A 160 13.27 4.78 -0.79
C GLY A 160 12.21 3.77 -0.36
N ALA A 161 12.55 2.49 -0.16
CA ALA A 161 11.61 1.52 0.36
C ALA A 161 11.50 1.60 1.89
N ALA A 162 12.64 1.76 2.58
CA ALA A 162 12.70 1.89 4.04
C ALA A 162 11.94 3.13 4.58
N THR A 163 12.13 4.30 3.96
CA THR A 163 11.39 5.53 4.36
C THR A 163 9.92 5.50 3.95
N GLY A 164 9.55 4.68 2.95
CA GLY A 164 8.15 4.39 2.63
C GLY A 164 7.44 3.67 3.78
N VAL A 165 8.09 2.64 4.37
CA VAL A 165 7.59 1.95 5.56
C VAL A 165 7.52 2.89 6.77
N GLY A 166 8.54 3.70 7.01
CA GLY A 166 8.53 4.67 8.12
C GLY A 166 7.47 5.77 7.98
N GLY A 167 7.24 6.28 6.77
CA GLY A 167 6.18 7.24 6.48
C GLY A 167 4.80 6.72 6.91
N ILE A 168 4.41 5.56 6.39
CA ILE A 168 3.10 4.97 6.67
C ILE A 168 2.93 4.51 8.12
N VAL A 169 4.03 4.19 8.81
CA VAL A 169 4.02 3.89 10.26
C VAL A 169 3.74 5.14 11.10
N ARG A 170 4.22 6.33 10.68
CA ARG A 170 3.97 7.60 11.39
C ARG A 170 2.56 8.14 11.18
N ASP A 171 1.94 7.94 10.00
CA ASP A 171 0.50 8.22 9.79
C ASP A 171 -0.37 7.50 10.84
N ILE A 172 -0.13 6.20 10.99
CA ILE A 172 -0.84 5.32 11.92
C ILE A 172 -0.61 5.77 13.37
N LEU A 173 0.63 6.16 13.70
CA LEU A 173 0.96 6.72 15.01
C LEU A 173 0.26 8.05 15.30
N ALA A 174 0.13 8.94 14.29
CA ALA A 174 -0.52 10.25 14.43
C ALA A 174 -2.01 10.12 14.81
N MET A 175 -2.71 9.07 14.36
CA MET A 175 -4.12 8.83 14.72
C MET A 175 -4.32 8.36 16.18
N GLY A 176 -3.26 8.20 16.97
CA GLY A 176 -3.32 7.67 18.34
C GLY A 176 -3.06 6.16 18.45
N ALA A 177 -2.80 5.48 17.33
CA ALA A 177 -2.70 4.03 17.27
C ALA A 177 -1.28 3.51 17.49
N ARG A 178 -1.19 2.29 18.03
CA ARG A 178 0.04 1.50 17.98
C ARG A 178 0.08 0.77 16.64
N PRO A 179 1.08 1.00 15.76
CA PRO A 179 1.31 0.16 14.58
C PRO A 179 1.53 -1.30 15.02
N VAL A 180 0.91 -2.26 14.32
CA VAL A 180 0.98 -3.70 14.66
C VAL A 180 1.41 -4.61 13.51
N ALA A 181 1.32 -4.16 12.26
CA ALA A 181 1.83 -4.89 11.09
C ALA A 181 1.99 -3.97 9.86
N VAL A 182 2.58 -4.51 8.80
CA VAL A 182 2.72 -3.88 7.48
C VAL A 182 2.35 -4.84 6.33
N MET A 183 2.07 -4.29 5.15
CA MET A 183 1.92 -5.04 3.89
C MET A 183 2.50 -4.24 2.72
N ASP A 184 3.06 -4.90 1.72
CA ASP A 184 3.82 -4.23 0.65
C ASP A 184 3.34 -4.65 -0.75
N PRO A 185 2.47 -3.86 -1.41
CA PRO A 185 2.09 -4.05 -2.82
C PRO A 185 3.20 -3.55 -3.76
N LEU A 186 3.94 -4.47 -4.39
CA LEU A 186 5.09 -4.14 -5.23
C LEU A 186 4.83 -4.41 -6.71
N ARG A 187 5.38 -3.55 -7.58
CA ARG A 187 5.36 -3.71 -9.05
C ARG A 187 6.74 -3.39 -9.64
N PHE A 188 7.29 -4.30 -10.43
CA PHE A 188 8.61 -4.15 -11.05
C PHE A 188 8.57 -4.37 -12.56
N GLY A 189 9.68 -4.04 -13.23
CA GLY A 189 9.89 -4.32 -14.65
C GLY A 189 9.90 -5.82 -14.98
N ALA A 190 10.38 -6.18 -16.17
CA ALA A 190 10.56 -7.59 -16.51
C ALA A 190 11.56 -8.25 -15.53
N ALA A 191 11.22 -9.45 -15.04
CA ALA A 191 11.95 -10.09 -13.93
C ALA A 191 13.40 -10.46 -14.29
N ASP A 192 13.66 -10.77 -15.56
CA ASP A 192 14.98 -11.07 -16.13
C ASP A 192 15.77 -9.82 -16.57
N HIS A 193 15.18 -8.62 -16.48
CA HIS A 193 15.85 -7.40 -16.89
C HIS A 193 16.96 -6.99 -15.90
N PRO A 194 18.18 -6.62 -16.36
CA PRO A 194 19.30 -6.28 -15.48
C PRO A 194 19.02 -5.17 -14.47
N ASP A 195 18.12 -4.23 -14.77
CA ASP A 195 17.74 -3.17 -13.84
C ASP A 195 16.75 -3.65 -12.76
N THR A 196 15.91 -4.65 -13.06
CA THR A 196 15.05 -5.28 -12.04
C THR A 196 15.90 -6.00 -10.99
N ALA A 197 16.99 -6.65 -11.42
CA ALA A 197 18.01 -7.24 -10.54
C ALA A 197 18.85 -6.20 -9.75
N ARG A 198 18.74 -4.90 -10.06
CA ARG A 198 19.24 -3.79 -9.21
C ARG A 198 18.18 -3.36 -8.20
N VAL A 199 16.95 -3.11 -8.66
CA VAL A 199 15.88 -2.49 -7.85
C VAL A 199 15.31 -3.48 -6.83
N LEU A 200 14.84 -4.65 -7.25
CA LEU A 200 14.10 -5.58 -6.40
C LEU A 200 14.86 -5.97 -5.11
N PRO A 201 16.13 -6.42 -5.16
CA PRO A 201 16.84 -6.81 -3.94
C PRO A 201 17.07 -5.64 -2.98
N GLY A 202 17.18 -4.41 -3.49
CA GLY A 202 17.32 -3.21 -2.68
C GLY A 202 16.00 -2.85 -1.97
N VAL A 203 14.88 -2.86 -2.70
CA VAL A 203 13.54 -2.60 -2.14
C VAL A 203 13.20 -3.60 -1.03
N VAL A 204 13.39 -4.90 -1.29
CA VAL A 204 13.13 -5.96 -0.31
C VAL A 204 14.01 -5.82 0.92
N ALA A 205 15.31 -5.54 0.75
CA ALA A 205 16.21 -5.28 1.87
C ALA A 205 15.84 -4.02 2.66
N GLY A 206 15.31 -2.97 2.01
CA GLY A 206 14.84 -1.74 2.65
C GLY A 206 13.60 -1.96 3.52
N ILE A 207 12.58 -2.61 2.96
CA ILE A 207 11.34 -2.99 3.68
C ILE A 207 11.66 -3.84 4.91
N GLY A 208 12.40 -4.94 4.71
CA GLY A 208 12.80 -5.82 5.81
C GLY A 208 13.70 -5.10 6.82
N GLY A 209 14.63 -4.26 6.35
CA GLY A 209 15.52 -3.48 7.20
C GLY A 209 14.78 -2.51 8.14
N TYR A 210 13.69 -1.89 7.69
CA TYR A 210 12.91 -0.97 8.52
C TYR A 210 11.88 -1.71 9.40
N GLY A 211 11.04 -2.56 8.80
CA GLY A 211 9.97 -3.28 9.50
C GLY A 211 10.48 -4.23 10.59
N ASN A 212 11.53 -5.01 10.30
CA ASN A 212 12.11 -5.94 11.27
C ASN A 212 12.76 -5.20 12.46
N CYS A 213 13.31 -3.99 12.24
CA CYS A 213 13.93 -3.17 13.28
C CYS A 213 12.89 -2.43 14.16
N LEU A 214 11.76 -2.01 13.60
CA LEU A 214 10.60 -1.54 14.38
C LEU A 214 9.97 -2.66 15.22
N GLY A 215 10.11 -3.91 14.77
CA GLY A 215 9.38 -5.06 15.31
C GLY A 215 7.93 -5.11 14.81
N LEU A 216 7.70 -4.79 13.54
CA LEU A 216 6.41 -4.95 12.87
C LEU A 216 6.48 -6.15 11.91
N PRO A 217 5.60 -7.17 12.06
CA PRO A 217 5.49 -8.24 11.09
C PRO A 217 4.96 -7.70 9.75
N ASN A 218 5.58 -8.09 8.64
CA ASN A 218 4.89 -8.08 7.34
C ASN A 218 3.92 -9.27 7.32
N ILE A 219 2.66 -9.01 6.98
CA ILE A 219 1.57 -10.00 6.98
C ILE A 219 0.99 -10.28 5.59
N GLY A 220 1.54 -9.67 4.54
CA GLY A 220 1.04 -9.80 3.16
C GLY A 220 1.57 -8.72 2.23
N GLY A 221 0.99 -8.65 1.04
CA GLY A 221 1.47 -7.82 -0.07
C GLY A 221 1.42 -8.59 -1.39
N GLU A 222 1.88 -7.93 -2.46
CA GLU A 222 1.88 -8.49 -3.81
C GLU A 222 3.26 -8.28 -4.46
N ILE A 223 3.60 -9.07 -5.46
CA ILE A 223 4.72 -8.75 -6.36
C ILE A 223 4.45 -9.24 -7.79
N VAL A 224 4.26 -8.25 -8.67
CA VAL A 224 4.00 -8.45 -10.10
C VAL A 224 5.13 -7.82 -10.93
N PHE A 225 5.55 -8.53 -11.97
CA PHE A 225 6.55 -8.13 -12.95
C PHE A 225 5.88 -7.85 -14.30
N ASP A 226 6.08 -6.64 -14.83
CA ASP A 226 5.62 -6.26 -16.16
C ASP A 226 6.55 -5.21 -16.79
N PRO A 227 6.92 -5.33 -18.08
CA PRO A 227 7.78 -4.35 -18.76
C PRO A 227 7.34 -2.89 -18.64
N CYS A 228 6.04 -2.59 -18.45
CA CYS A 228 5.58 -1.20 -18.32
C CYS A 228 6.12 -0.46 -17.07
N TYR A 229 6.50 -1.17 -16.01
CA TYR A 229 7.06 -0.58 -14.79
C TYR A 229 8.59 -0.41 -14.84
N GLN A 230 9.26 -0.74 -15.95
CA GLN A 230 10.73 -0.89 -15.97
C GLN A 230 11.52 0.38 -15.58
N GLY A 231 10.99 1.58 -15.86
CA GLY A 231 11.55 2.87 -15.44
C GLY A 231 10.76 3.57 -14.33
N ASN A 232 9.67 2.95 -13.84
CA ASN A 232 8.77 3.48 -12.81
C ASN A 232 8.22 2.29 -11.98
N PRO A 233 9.06 1.62 -11.17
CA PRO A 233 8.59 0.57 -10.27
C PRO A 233 7.67 1.19 -9.21
N LEU A 234 6.64 0.46 -8.80
CA LEU A 234 5.71 0.90 -7.78
C LEU A 234 6.04 0.20 -6.47
N ILE A 235 6.34 0.99 -5.46
CA ILE A 235 6.67 0.53 -4.11
C ILE A 235 5.62 1.18 -3.22
N ASN A 236 4.50 0.49 -3.07
CA ASN A 236 3.51 0.87 -2.09
C ASN A 236 3.87 0.23 -0.74
N ALA A 237 3.53 0.93 0.35
CA ALA A 237 3.62 0.41 1.70
C ALA A 237 2.29 0.68 2.41
N LEU A 238 1.75 -0.32 3.09
CA LEU A 238 0.60 -0.23 3.97
C LEU A 238 1.05 -0.48 5.41
N SER A 239 0.45 0.23 6.36
CA SER A 239 0.51 -0.14 7.77
C SER A 239 -0.88 -0.18 8.39
N ILE A 240 -1.02 -0.98 9.44
CA ILE A 240 -2.22 -1.16 10.24
C ILE A 240 -1.87 -0.99 11.73
N GLY A 241 -2.72 -0.26 12.46
CA GLY A 241 -2.55 0.01 13.88
C GLY A 241 -3.85 -0.10 14.68
N VAL A 242 -3.69 -0.30 15.99
CA VAL A 242 -4.78 -0.53 16.94
C VAL A 242 -4.81 0.60 17.98
N LEU A 243 -6.02 1.05 18.34
CA LEU A 243 -6.25 1.99 19.43
C LEU A 243 -7.54 1.67 20.22
N PRO A 244 -7.58 1.98 21.52
CA PRO A 244 -8.84 2.22 22.22
C PRO A 244 -9.61 3.36 21.54
N VAL A 245 -10.93 3.26 21.47
CA VAL A 245 -11.78 4.26 20.80
C VAL A 245 -11.59 5.66 21.40
N GLU A 246 -11.39 5.74 22.72
CA GLU A 246 -11.15 6.97 23.47
C GLU A 246 -9.75 7.58 23.28
N ARG A 247 -8.81 6.87 22.64
CA ARG A 247 -7.44 7.36 22.38
C ARG A 247 -7.30 8.03 21.00
N LEU A 248 -8.37 8.09 20.20
CA LEU A 248 -8.35 8.76 18.88
C LEU A 248 -7.80 10.18 18.99
N GLN A 249 -6.74 10.47 18.26
CA GLN A 249 -6.13 11.81 18.19
C GLN A 249 -6.64 12.58 16.95
N HIS A 250 -6.55 13.90 17.01
CA HIS A 250 -6.84 14.82 15.91
C HIS A 250 -5.63 15.72 15.65
N LYS A 251 -5.52 16.26 14.43
CA LYS A 251 -4.43 17.17 14.03
C LYS A 251 -4.69 18.66 14.26
N GLU A 252 -5.78 19.04 14.91
CA GLU A 252 -6.13 20.45 15.10
C GLU A 252 -5.20 21.18 16.10
N ALA A 253 -4.64 22.33 15.72
CA ALA A 253 -3.97 23.28 16.63
C ALA A 253 -4.98 24.07 17.48
N ALA A 254 -5.82 23.35 18.23
CA ALA A 254 -6.76 23.91 19.17
C ALA A 254 -6.03 24.48 20.41
N GLY A 255 -6.63 25.52 21.02
CA GLY A 255 -6.16 26.15 22.26
C GLY A 255 -5.13 27.27 22.04
N LEU A 256 -5.54 28.51 22.30
CA LEU A 256 -4.68 29.69 22.19
C LEU A 256 -3.59 29.69 23.25
N GLY A 257 -2.34 29.93 22.86
CA GLY A 257 -1.18 29.89 23.73
C GLY A 257 -0.62 28.49 23.99
N ASN A 258 -1.19 27.43 23.39
CA ASN A 258 -0.60 26.11 23.42
C ASN A 258 0.77 26.10 22.74
N VAL A 259 1.69 25.31 23.28
CA VAL A 259 3.08 25.22 22.84
C VAL A 259 3.17 24.28 21.64
N VAL A 260 3.86 24.72 20.59
CA VAL A 260 4.21 23.89 19.43
C VAL A 260 5.56 23.24 19.71
N VAL A 261 5.56 21.91 19.84
CA VAL A 261 6.74 21.11 20.18
C VAL A 261 7.11 20.22 18.99
N LEU A 262 8.38 20.25 18.59
CA LEU A 262 8.93 19.26 17.66
C LEU A 262 9.50 18.09 18.46
N LEU A 263 9.02 16.88 18.19
CA LEU A 263 9.47 15.61 18.77
C LEU A 263 10.20 14.78 17.71
N GLY A 264 11.27 14.07 18.06
CA GLY A 264 11.92 13.07 17.20
C GLY A 264 13.38 13.36 16.86
N ALA A 265 13.76 13.12 15.60
CA ALA A 265 15.10 13.31 15.08
C ALA A 265 15.48 14.77 14.81
N ARG A 266 16.78 15.03 14.62
CA ARG A 266 17.29 16.36 14.25
C ARG A 266 17.13 16.63 12.75
N THR A 267 16.71 17.85 12.43
CA THR A 267 16.47 18.32 11.07
C THR A 267 17.80 18.49 10.30
N GLY A 268 17.92 17.88 9.13
CA GLY A 268 19.10 17.91 8.25
C GLY A 268 18.72 18.21 6.79
N ARG A 269 19.69 18.22 5.88
CA ARG A 269 19.50 18.51 4.44
C ARG A 269 18.84 17.36 3.64
N ASP A 270 17.94 16.62 4.25
CA ASP A 270 17.35 15.39 3.70
C ASP A 270 16.10 15.71 2.87
N GLY A 271 15.95 15.06 1.70
CA GLY A 271 14.74 15.15 0.86
C GLY A 271 14.40 16.52 0.28
N ILE A 272 15.23 17.56 0.45
CA ILE A 272 14.88 18.94 0.04
C ILE A 272 14.56 19.00 -1.47
N GLY A 273 13.29 19.23 -1.80
CA GLY A 273 12.75 19.24 -3.17
C GLY A 273 12.20 17.90 -3.67
N GLY A 274 12.12 16.87 -2.82
CA GLY A 274 11.57 15.55 -3.13
C GLY A 274 10.13 15.64 -3.63
N VAL A 275 9.24 16.18 -2.80
CA VAL A 275 7.81 16.37 -3.12
C VAL A 275 7.57 17.24 -4.36
N SER A 276 8.22 18.41 -4.46
CA SER A 276 7.92 19.38 -5.53
C SER A 276 8.66 19.15 -6.85
N VAL A 277 9.80 18.45 -6.86
CA VAL A 277 10.64 18.28 -8.07
C VAL A 277 10.97 16.82 -8.41
N LEU A 278 10.94 15.87 -7.46
CA LEU A 278 11.14 14.45 -7.75
C LEU A 278 9.82 13.71 -8.00
N ALA A 279 8.82 13.88 -7.13
CA ALA A 279 7.51 13.22 -7.25
C ALA A 279 6.54 13.91 -8.22
N SER A 280 6.75 15.20 -8.52
CA SER A 280 5.90 16.00 -9.41
C SER A 280 6.45 16.16 -10.84
N ALA A 281 7.44 15.33 -11.25
CA ALA A 281 8.08 15.41 -12.56
C ALA A 281 8.39 14.02 -13.14
N THR A 282 8.53 13.95 -14.47
CA THR A 282 8.83 12.72 -15.21
C THR A 282 10.33 12.41 -15.26
N PHE A 283 10.71 11.14 -15.46
CA PHE A 283 12.12 10.76 -15.58
C PHE A 283 12.72 11.03 -16.98
N ASP A 284 13.86 11.73 -16.98
CA ASP A 284 14.80 11.87 -18.10
C ASP A 284 16.05 10.97 -17.90
N GLU A 285 16.91 10.84 -18.93
CA GLU A 285 18.13 9.99 -18.96
C GLU A 285 19.27 10.39 -17.96
N GLY A 286 18.98 11.15 -16.91
CA GLY A 286 19.96 11.69 -15.95
C GLY A 286 19.75 11.30 -14.47
N ALA A 287 18.86 10.35 -14.17
CA ALA A 287 18.36 10.08 -12.82
C ALA A 287 19.43 9.83 -11.73
N GLU A 288 20.58 9.23 -12.07
CA GLU A 288 21.65 8.95 -11.08
C GLU A 288 22.19 10.18 -10.34
N GLN A 289 22.10 11.36 -10.96
CA GLN A 289 22.56 12.63 -10.35
C GLN A 289 21.71 13.05 -9.14
N ARG A 290 20.54 12.41 -8.93
CA ARG A 290 19.57 12.74 -7.87
C ARG A 290 19.64 11.82 -6.64
N ARG A 291 20.65 10.94 -6.55
CA ARG A 291 20.87 10.09 -5.35
C ARG A 291 21.12 10.88 -4.05
N PRO A 292 21.87 12.01 -4.01
CA PRO A 292 22.14 12.73 -2.76
C PRO A 292 20.92 13.36 -2.08
N SER A 293 19.77 13.45 -2.78
CA SER A 293 18.51 13.97 -2.23
C SER A 293 17.57 12.89 -1.69
N VAL A 294 17.90 11.59 -1.79
CA VAL A 294 17.08 10.55 -1.15
C VAL A 294 17.31 10.58 0.35
N GLN A 295 16.22 10.51 1.12
CA GLN A 295 16.19 10.50 2.57
C GLN A 295 16.92 9.25 3.12
N VAL A 296 17.27 9.25 4.41
CA VAL A 296 17.77 8.06 5.12
C VAL A 296 16.98 7.92 6.41
N GLY A 297 16.41 6.74 6.64
CA GLY A 297 15.62 6.45 7.85
C GLY A 297 16.42 5.75 8.95
N ASP A 298 16.05 6.02 10.20
CA ASP A 298 16.53 5.38 11.43
C ASP A 298 15.36 4.67 12.16
N PRO A 299 15.10 3.37 11.87
CA PRO A 299 14.00 2.64 12.50
C PRO A 299 14.20 2.45 14.02
N PHE A 300 15.42 2.63 14.56
CA PHE A 300 15.65 2.58 16.00
C PHE A 300 15.18 3.88 16.68
N MET A 301 15.41 5.03 16.04
CA MET A 301 14.83 6.31 16.47
C MET A 301 13.30 6.27 16.36
N GLU A 302 12.75 5.75 15.27
CA GLU A 302 11.29 5.65 15.12
C GLU A 302 10.66 4.71 16.16
N LYS A 303 11.34 3.61 16.52
CA LYS A 303 10.86 2.74 17.60
C LYS A 303 10.78 3.47 18.94
N LEU A 304 11.73 4.32 19.27
CA LEU A 304 11.68 5.16 20.48
C LEU A 304 10.59 6.23 20.39
N LEU A 305 10.39 6.82 19.20
CA LEU A 305 9.33 7.78 18.90
C LEU A 305 7.93 7.19 19.10
N ILE A 306 7.70 5.96 18.63
CA ILE A 306 6.43 5.22 18.80
C ILE A 306 6.09 5.03 20.28
N GLU A 307 7.02 4.47 21.07
CA GLU A 307 6.75 4.23 22.50
C GLU A 307 6.60 5.55 23.29
N SER A 308 7.34 6.60 22.91
CA SER A 308 7.19 7.94 23.48
C SER A 308 5.81 8.53 23.18
N CYS A 309 5.35 8.54 21.93
CA CYS A 309 4.03 9.07 21.56
C CYS A 309 2.88 8.31 22.25
N LEU A 310 2.96 6.98 22.33
CA LEU A 310 1.93 6.17 22.98
C LEU A 310 1.82 6.45 24.50
N GLU A 311 2.94 6.69 25.18
CA GLU A 311 2.92 7.14 26.59
C GLU A 311 2.38 8.56 26.75
N LEU A 312 2.68 9.47 25.82
CA LEU A 312 2.10 10.82 25.79
C LEU A 312 0.57 10.79 25.60
N TYR A 313 0.03 9.85 24.80
CA TYR A 313 -1.41 9.66 24.63
C TYR A 313 -2.06 9.05 25.88
N ASP A 314 -1.46 8.00 26.47
CA ASP A 314 -2.03 7.32 27.65
C ASP A 314 -1.99 8.21 28.91
N ALA A 315 -1.06 9.16 29.00
CA ALA A 315 -1.07 10.22 30.01
C ALA A 315 -1.94 11.43 29.63
N GLY A 316 -2.54 11.46 28.43
CA GLY A 316 -3.39 12.55 27.94
C GLY A 316 -2.67 13.89 27.85
N LEU A 317 -1.39 13.89 27.47
CA LEU A 317 -0.52 15.09 27.52
C LEU A 317 -0.62 15.98 26.27
N VAL A 318 -1.05 15.41 25.15
CA VAL A 318 -1.15 16.07 23.84
C VAL A 318 -2.55 16.66 23.63
N VAL A 319 -2.66 17.74 22.86
CA VAL A 319 -3.92 18.37 22.44
C VAL A 319 -4.22 18.09 20.96
N GLY A 320 -3.18 18.04 20.14
CA GLY A 320 -3.23 17.56 18.75
C GLY A 320 -1.82 17.17 18.27
N ILE A 321 -1.74 16.29 17.27
CA ILE A 321 -0.47 15.80 16.71
C ILE A 321 -0.54 15.71 15.18
N GLN A 322 0.60 15.99 14.54
CA GLN A 322 0.84 15.71 13.11
C GLN A 322 2.19 15.01 12.95
N ASP A 323 2.34 14.19 11.93
CA ASP A 323 3.64 13.64 11.51
C ASP A 323 4.48 14.70 10.75
N LEU A 324 5.72 14.35 10.40
CA LEU A 324 6.52 15.07 9.42
C LEU A 324 7.00 14.13 8.31
N GLY A 325 6.09 13.72 7.42
CA GLY A 325 6.38 13.09 6.14
C GLY A 325 6.89 14.08 5.08
N GLY A 326 6.33 13.98 3.86
CA GLY A 326 6.64 14.90 2.76
C GLY A 326 6.43 16.37 3.16
N ALA A 327 7.26 17.28 2.62
CA ALA A 327 7.32 18.69 3.01
C ALA A 327 7.73 19.01 4.47
N GLY A 328 7.80 18.02 5.36
CA GLY A 328 8.26 18.17 6.74
C GLY A 328 7.56 19.30 7.52
N LEU A 329 8.35 20.21 8.09
CA LEU A 329 7.84 21.34 8.88
C LEU A 329 6.89 22.26 8.10
N THR A 330 7.03 22.34 6.77
CA THR A 330 6.10 23.14 5.93
C THR A 330 4.68 22.60 6.00
N CYS A 331 4.49 21.30 5.78
CA CYS A 331 3.17 20.67 5.86
C CYS A 331 2.65 20.72 7.31
N ALA A 332 3.43 20.17 8.25
CA ALA A 332 2.98 19.99 9.63
C ALA A 332 2.55 21.30 10.30
N LEU A 333 3.30 22.40 10.15
CA LEU A 333 2.90 23.70 10.71
C LEU A 333 1.68 24.31 10.00
N THR A 334 1.50 24.03 8.71
CA THR A 334 0.43 24.60 7.90
C THR A 334 -0.89 23.91 8.14
N GLU A 335 -0.95 22.57 8.00
CA GLU A 335 -2.21 21.82 8.13
C GLU A 335 -2.77 21.91 9.55
N THR A 336 -1.93 21.71 10.56
CA THR A 336 -2.32 21.75 11.98
C THR A 336 -2.94 23.12 12.34
N ALA A 337 -2.40 24.22 11.82
CA ALA A 337 -2.95 25.56 12.01
C ALA A 337 -4.20 25.84 11.15
N ALA A 338 -4.22 25.37 9.90
CA ALA A 338 -5.35 25.55 8.98
C ALA A 338 -6.62 24.84 9.48
N ALA A 339 -6.49 23.57 9.91
CA ALA A 339 -7.59 22.75 10.42
C ALA A 339 -8.32 23.41 11.60
N ALA A 340 -7.57 24.00 12.55
CA ALA A 340 -8.13 24.72 13.69
C ALA A 340 -8.53 26.18 13.38
N GLY A 341 -8.21 26.70 12.19
CA GLY A 341 -8.36 28.12 11.83
C GLY A 341 -7.47 29.09 12.63
N THR A 342 -6.52 28.57 13.41
CA THR A 342 -5.66 29.33 14.31
C THR A 342 -4.42 29.89 13.59
N GLY A 343 -3.63 30.69 14.30
CA GLY A 343 -2.29 31.07 13.87
C GLY A 343 -1.22 30.27 14.60
N MET A 344 0.02 30.41 14.16
CA MET A 344 1.20 29.96 14.91
C MET A 344 2.32 30.97 14.82
N ARG A 345 3.12 31.08 15.87
CA ARG A 345 4.41 31.78 15.88
C ARG A 345 5.52 30.76 16.11
N VAL A 346 6.51 30.71 15.21
CA VAL A 346 7.56 29.67 15.22
C VAL A 346 8.95 30.29 15.11
N TRP A 347 9.90 29.74 15.86
CA TRP A 347 11.27 30.22 16.00
C TRP A 347 12.27 29.20 15.44
N LEU A 348 12.79 29.43 14.22
CA LEU A 348 13.66 28.47 13.54
C LEU A 348 15.01 28.29 14.24
N GLU A 349 15.51 29.28 14.97
CA GLU A 349 16.70 29.13 15.81
C GLU A 349 16.52 28.13 16.99
N ARG A 350 15.29 27.65 17.24
CA ARG A 350 15.01 26.59 18.22
C ARG A 350 14.88 25.20 17.59
N VAL A 351 14.80 25.06 16.27
CA VAL A 351 14.68 23.74 15.63
C VAL A 351 15.99 22.97 15.81
N PRO A 352 16.00 21.74 16.38
CA PRO A 352 17.22 20.97 16.55
C PRO A 352 17.82 20.58 15.18
N LEU A 353 18.96 21.18 14.82
CA LEU A 353 19.64 20.93 13.54
C LEU A 353 20.72 19.85 13.64
N ARG A 354 20.86 19.05 12.58
CA ARG A 354 22.01 18.19 12.32
C ARG A 354 23.17 19.00 11.72
N GLU A 355 22.85 20.07 10.98
CA GLU A 355 23.81 20.99 10.35
C GLU A 355 23.50 22.45 10.73
N PRO A 356 24.35 23.12 11.53
CA PRO A 356 24.12 24.51 11.96
C PRO A 356 24.16 25.57 10.84
N SER A 357 24.47 25.18 9.60
CA SER A 357 24.57 26.03 8.41
C SER A 357 23.29 26.07 7.57
N MET A 358 22.22 25.36 7.95
CA MET A 358 20.96 25.37 7.21
C MET A 358 20.27 26.74 7.29
N SER A 359 19.83 27.22 6.13
CA SER A 359 19.03 28.44 5.97
C SER A 359 17.56 28.19 6.31
N PRO A 360 16.76 29.24 6.57
CA PRO A 360 15.32 29.11 6.88
C PRO A 360 14.54 28.24 5.90
N THR A 361 14.80 28.39 4.60
CA THR A 361 14.17 27.61 3.52
C THR A 361 14.50 26.13 3.63
N GLU A 362 15.77 25.78 3.92
CA GLU A 362 16.21 24.39 4.05
C GLU A 362 15.68 23.73 5.33
N ILE A 363 15.49 24.49 6.41
CA ILE A 363 14.88 23.98 7.65
C ILE A 363 13.40 23.67 7.43
N LEU A 364 12.68 24.55 6.71
CA LEU A 364 11.24 24.39 6.43
C LEU A 364 10.95 23.32 5.38
N ALA A 365 11.82 23.16 4.37
CA ALA A 365 11.68 22.18 3.29
C ALA A 365 12.37 20.83 3.55
N SER A 366 12.90 20.61 4.76
CA SER A 366 13.59 19.37 5.14
C SER A 366 12.60 18.23 5.41
N GLU A 367 12.77 17.14 4.67
CA GLU A 367 12.01 15.90 4.79
C GLU A 367 12.77 14.84 5.64
N SER A 368 13.61 15.29 6.60
CA SER A 368 14.25 14.39 7.58
C SER A 368 13.21 13.53 8.29
N GLN A 369 13.50 12.24 8.42
CA GLN A 369 12.56 11.24 8.93
C GLN A 369 12.41 11.29 10.46
N GLU A 370 11.58 10.40 11.01
CA GLU A 370 11.40 10.18 12.45
C GLU A 370 11.10 11.45 13.26
N ARG A 371 10.15 12.28 12.81
CA ARG A 371 9.70 13.50 13.50
C ARG A 371 8.17 13.59 13.59
N MET A 372 7.67 14.16 14.69
CA MET A 372 6.26 14.52 14.92
C MET A 372 6.15 15.97 15.43
N LEU A 373 5.05 16.65 15.12
CA LEU A 373 4.67 17.95 15.66
C LEU A 373 3.58 17.76 16.72
N LEU A 374 3.82 18.20 17.96
CA LEU A 374 2.83 18.17 19.04
C LEU A 374 2.30 19.57 19.36
N ILE A 375 1.02 19.65 19.66
CA ILE A 375 0.36 20.81 20.30
C ILE A 375 0.10 20.46 21.76
N VAL A 376 0.66 21.25 22.68
CA VAL A 376 0.76 20.90 24.11
C VAL A 376 0.27 22.06 24.98
N ALA A 377 -0.56 21.79 25.99
CA ALA A 377 -0.97 22.80 26.96
C ALA A 377 0.24 23.27 27.79
N PRO A 378 0.46 24.58 28.03
CA PRO A 378 1.70 25.08 28.65
C PRO A 378 2.02 24.45 30.01
N GLU A 379 1.01 24.16 30.82
CA GLU A 379 1.13 23.51 32.12
C GLU A 379 1.54 22.02 32.05
N LYS A 380 1.46 21.39 30.87
CA LYS A 380 1.86 20.00 30.61
C LYS A 380 3.24 19.87 29.95
N LEU A 381 3.87 20.99 29.56
CA LEU A 381 5.11 20.95 28.76
C LEU A 381 6.24 20.19 29.47
N ASP A 382 6.44 20.43 30.77
CA ASP A 382 7.49 19.76 31.55
C ASP A 382 7.28 18.23 31.62
N GLU A 383 6.02 17.76 31.63
CA GLU A 383 5.69 16.33 31.60
C GLU A 383 5.97 15.72 30.23
N VAL A 384 5.65 16.43 29.13
CA VAL A 384 5.98 16.00 27.76
C VAL A 384 7.50 15.89 27.55
N LEU A 385 8.26 16.88 28.05
CA LEU A 385 9.72 16.88 27.97
C LEU A 385 10.33 15.73 28.79
N ALA A 386 9.77 15.42 29.96
CA ALA A 386 10.23 14.30 30.79
C ALA A 386 9.95 12.92 30.15
N VAL A 387 8.82 12.74 29.46
CA VAL A 387 8.53 11.51 28.71
C VAL A 387 9.48 11.38 27.50
N ALA A 388 9.79 12.47 26.79
CA ALA A 388 10.76 12.45 25.71
C ALA A 388 12.19 12.09 26.20
N GLU A 389 12.65 12.70 27.30
CA GLU A 389 13.94 12.39 27.94
C GLU A 389 14.01 10.92 28.38
N LYS A 390 12.94 10.38 28.99
CA LYS A 390 12.83 8.96 29.40
C LYS A 390 13.07 7.99 28.25
N TRP A 391 12.56 8.29 27.05
CA TRP A 391 12.73 7.47 25.85
C TRP A 391 13.97 7.85 25.02
N GLY A 392 14.74 8.87 25.41
CA GLY A 392 15.92 9.33 24.66
C GLY A 392 15.62 10.09 23.37
N VAL A 393 14.38 10.55 23.20
CA VAL A 393 13.89 11.28 22.02
C VAL A 393 14.07 12.79 22.22
N TRP A 394 14.42 13.56 21.19
CA TRP A 394 14.48 15.02 21.31
C TRP A 394 13.05 15.59 21.31
N ALA A 395 12.72 16.41 22.31
CA ALA A 395 11.55 17.28 22.29
C ALA A 395 12.01 18.74 22.43
N THR A 396 11.44 19.67 21.68
CA THR A 396 11.80 21.10 21.76
C THR A 396 10.63 22.02 21.43
N ALA A 397 10.37 23.00 22.29
CA ALA A 397 9.34 24.02 22.11
C ALA A 397 9.74 25.06 21.05
N ILE A 398 9.37 24.79 19.79
CA ILE A 398 9.71 25.60 18.62
C ILE A 398 8.72 26.75 18.36
N GLY A 399 7.52 26.75 18.96
CA GLY A 399 6.49 27.74 18.69
C GLY A 399 5.36 27.83 19.71
N GLU A 400 4.37 28.66 19.39
CA GLU A 400 3.12 28.87 20.14
C GLU A 400 1.92 29.06 19.19
N VAL A 401 0.75 28.56 19.57
CA VAL A 401 -0.52 28.77 18.84
C VAL A 401 -1.04 30.18 19.13
N THR A 402 -1.27 30.96 18.08
CA THR A 402 -1.65 32.38 18.17
C THR A 402 -3.11 32.62 17.77
N PRO A 403 -3.78 33.64 18.34
CA PRO A 403 -5.10 34.07 17.86
C PRO A 403 -5.00 34.72 16.49
N SER A 404 -6.14 34.81 15.80
CA SER A 404 -6.28 35.76 14.69
C SER A 404 -6.17 37.20 15.20
N GLU A 405 -5.52 38.06 14.41
CA GLU A 405 -5.37 39.49 14.71
C GLU A 405 -6.66 40.30 14.48
N THR A 406 -7.70 39.69 13.87
CA THR A 406 -8.98 40.35 13.58
C THR A 406 -10.13 39.35 13.63
N GLU A 407 -11.17 39.67 14.40
CA GLU A 407 -12.38 38.83 14.50
C GLU A 407 -12.97 38.56 13.11
N GLY A 408 -13.13 37.28 12.75
CA GLY A 408 -13.66 36.84 11.46
C GLY A 408 -12.64 36.68 10.32
N LEU A 409 -11.34 36.92 10.56
CA LEU A 409 -10.26 36.50 9.67
C LEU A 409 -9.52 35.26 10.22
N PRO A 410 -8.93 34.40 9.37
CA PRO A 410 -8.10 33.29 9.84
C PRO A 410 -6.82 33.78 10.52
N GLY A 411 -6.19 32.90 11.31
CA GLY A 411 -4.89 33.17 11.92
C GLY A 411 -3.74 33.35 10.91
N ARG A 412 -2.56 33.68 11.44
CA ARG A 412 -1.32 33.85 10.67
C ARG A 412 -0.29 32.82 11.10
N LEU A 413 0.35 32.16 10.15
CA LEU A 413 1.60 31.43 10.35
C LEU A 413 2.75 32.42 10.18
N VAL A 414 3.39 32.76 11.31
CA VAL A 414 4.49 33.73 11.39
C VAL A 414 5.75 33.02 11.85
N ILE A 415 6.74 32.90 10.97
CA ILE A 415 7.98 32.18 11.26
C ILE A 415 9.15 33.17 11.24
N SER A 416 9.93 33.16 12.31
CA SER A 416 11.13 33.99 12.48
C SER A 416 12.40 33.16 12.55
N TRP A 417 13.52 33.77 12.14
CA TRP A 417 14.87 33.26 12.28
C TRP A 417 15.81 34.39 12.66
N ASN A 418 16.49 34.29 13.80
CA ASN A 418 17.40 35.33 14.32
C ASN A 418 16.74 36.73 14.36
N ASP A 419 15.61 36.85 15.07
CA ASP A 419 14.76 38.04 15.17
C ASP A 419 14.14 38.58 13.86
N HIS A 420 14.44 37.98 12.69
CA HIS A 420 13.87 38.37 11.40
C HIS A 420 12.67 37.51 11.02
N VAL A 421 11.54 38.14 10.65
CA VAL A 421 10.38 37.42 10.09
C VAL A 421 10.66 37.01 8.65
N VAL A 422 10.66 35.71 8.40
CA VAL A 422 10.96 35.07 7.10
C VAL A 422 9.73 34.45 6.44
N VAL A 423 8.67 34.19 7.20
CA VAL A 423 7.34 33.76 6.71
C VAL A 423 6.27 34.54 7.46
N ASP A 424 5.29 35.07 6.74
CA ASP A 424 4.09 35.75 7.26
C ASP A 424 2.93 35.48 6.28
N VAL A 425 2.20 34.38 6.51
CA VAL A 425 1.20 33.83 5.58
C VAL A 425 -0.11 33.40 6.30
N PRO A 426 -1.26 33.35 5.59
CA PRO A 426 -2.44 32.61 6.06
C PRO A 426 -2.20 31.09 5.92
N PRO A 427 -2.42 30.25 6.95
CA PRO A 427 -2.21 28.80 6.85
C PRO A 427 -3.08 28.16 5.75
N GLY A 428 -4.38 28.46 5.73
CA GLY A 428 -5.31 27.91 4.74
C GLY A 428 -5.01 28.32 3.29
N SER A 429 -4.20 29.37 3.05
CA SER A 429 -3.82 29.72 1.68
C SER A 429 -2.73 28.81 1.09
N LEU A 430 -2.01 28.08 1.94
CA LEU A 430 -1.08 27.01 1.55
C LEU A 430 -1.82 25.66 1.42
N ALA A 431 -2.68 25.31 2.39
CA ALA A 431 -3.37 24.00 2.43
C ALA A 431 -4.68 23.95 1.60
N ASP A 432 -5.60 24.89 1.81
CA ASP A 432 -6.96 24.84 1.27
C ASP A 432 -7.08 25.51 -0.09
N ASP A 433 -6.52 26.72 -0.23
CA ASP A 433 -6.58 27.53 -1.46
C ASP A 433 -5.71 26.97 -2.60
N GLY A 434 -5.09 25.80 -2.47
CA GLY A 434 -4.30 25.18 -3.53
C GLY A 434 -5.01 25.16 -4.90
N PRO A 435 -4.28 25.24 -6.02
CA PRO A 435 -4.88 25.16 -7.35
C PRO A 435 -5.69 23.86 -7.50
N VAL A 436 -6.81 23.91 -8.22
CA VAL A 436 -7.64 22.74 -8.52
C VAL A 436 -7.96 22.75 -10.00
N TYR A 437 -7.46 21.74 -10.72
CA TYR A 437 -7.54 21.66 -12.17
C TYR A 437 -8.62 20.67 -12.62
N ALA A 438 -9.60 21.18 -13.36
CA ALA A 438 -10.36 20.36 -14.29
C ALA A 438 -9.47 20.06 -15.52
N ARG A 439 -8.56 19.09 -15.39
CA ARG A 439 -7.67 18.64 -16.46
C ARG A 439 -8.50 18.18 -17.68
N PRO A 440 -8.05 18.40 -18.94
CA PRO A 440 -8.74 17.85 -20.11
C PRO A 440 -8.72 16.32 -20.07
N ILE A 441 -9.79 15.68 -20.51
CA ILE A 441 -10.00 14.23 -20.44
C ILE A 441 -10.42 13.71 -21.82
N ARG A 442 -9.84 12.58 -22.26
CA ARG A 442 -10.10 11.97 -23.58
C ARG A 442 -9.79 10.47 -23.54
N GLU A 443 -10.71 9.64 -24.02
CA GLU A 443 -10.50 8.19 -24.17
C GLU A 443 -9.22 7.87 -25.00
N PRO A 444 -8.39 6.88 -24.60
CA PRO A 444 -7.22 6.45 -25.37
C PRO A 444 -7.62 5.95 -26.77
N ALA A 445 -6.99 6.51 -27.81
CA ALA A 445 -7.40 6.29 -29.20
C ALA A 445 -7.17 4.86 -29.73
N ASP A 446 -6.37 4.07 -29.01
CA ASP A 446 -6.06 2.66 -29.26
C ASP A 446 -7.00 1.69 -28.53
N LEU A 447 -7.76 2.15 -27.52
CA LEU A 447 -8.53 1.29 -26.61
C LEU A 447 -9.51 0.37 -27.35
N ILE A 448 -10.16 0.86 -28.40
CA ILE A 448 -11.10 0.07 -29.21
C ILE A 448 -10.42 -1.05 -30.02
N LEU A 449 -9.14 -0.87 -30.40
CA LEU A 449 -8.36 -1.91 -31.07
C LEU A 449 -7.83 -2.91 -30.05
N LEU A 450 -7.32 -2.43 -28.92
CA LEU A 450 -6.87 -3.25 -27.80
C LEU A 450 -8.01 -4.17 -27.30
N GLN A 451 -9.21 -3.65 -27.11
CA GLN A 451 -10.38 -4.43 -26.70
C GLN A 451 -10.92 -5.39 -27.77
N ALA A 452 -10.54 -5.22 -29.05
CA ALA A 452 -10.90 -6.14 -30.11
C ALA A 452 -9.94 -7.34 -30.22
N ASP A 453 -8.70 -7.19 -29.74
CA ASP A 453 -7.64 -8.20 -29.86
C ASP A 453 -7.72 -9.28 -28.77
N ARG A 454 -8.78 -10.08 -28.83
CA ARG A 454 -9.23 -10.99 -27.76
C ARG A 454 -8.33 -12.21 -27.60
N ALA A 455 -7.82 -12.43 -26.39
CA ALA A 455 -7.03 -13.61 -26.04
C ALA A 455 -7.79 -14.93 -26.21
N GLU A 456 -9.13 -14.92 -26.13
CA GLU A 456 -9.95 -16.11 -26.42
C GLU A 456 -9.76 -16.67 -27.84
N THR A 457 -9.17 -15.90 -28.77
CA THR A 457 -8.86 -16.34 -30.14
C THR A 457 -7.47 -16.95 -30.31
N LEU A 458 -6.63 -16.92 -29.27
CA LEU A 458 -5.26 -17.45 -29.30
C LEU A 458 -5.24 -19.00 -29.36
N PRO A 459 -4.18 -19.62 -29.91
CA PRO A 459 -4.04 -21.07 -29.94
C PRO A 459 -3.96 -21.69 -28.53
N ARG A 460 -4.95 -22.51 -28.18
CA ARG A 460 -5.04 -23.16 -26.87
C ARG A 460 -4.40 -24.57 -26.91
N PRO A 461 -3.84 -25.07 -25.79
CA PRO A 461 -3.54 -26.50 -25.65
C PRO A 461 -4.82 -27.33 -25.78
N VAL A 462 -4.74 -28.50 -26.44
CA VAL A 462 -5.91 -29.36 -26.72
C VAL A 462 -5.71 -30.83 -26.34
N THR A 463 -4.48 -31.23 -26.06
CA THR A 463 -4.13 -32.55 -25.50
C THR A 463 -3.72 -32.42 -24.05
N SER A 464 -3.90 -33.50 -23.28
CA SER A 464 -3.64 -33.52 -21.84
C SER A 464 -2.16 -33.31 -21.50
N ASP A 465 -1.24 -33.73 -22.37
CA ASP A 465 0.19 -33.39 -22.27
C ASP A 465 0.42 -31.88 -22.43
N GLU A 466 -0.22 -31.21 -23.39
CA GLU A 466 -0.10 -29.76 -23.56
C GLU A 466 -0.73 -28.98 -22.39
N LEU A 467 -1.80 -29.49 -21.77
CA LEU A 467 -2.37 -28.93 -20.55
C LEU A 467 -1.40 -29.05 -19.37
N ARG A 468 -0.81 -30.23 -19.17
CA ARG A 468 0.22 -30.50 -18.15
C ARG A 468 1.41 -29.54 -18.27
N GLU A 469 1.97 -29.41 -19.47
CA GLU A 469 3.09 -28.50 -19.74
C GLU A 469 2.69 -27.02 -19.66
N THR A 470 1.41 -26.70 -19.77
CA THR A 470 0.90 -25.33 -19.53
C THR A 470 0.82 -25.02 -18.04
N VAL A 471 0.38 -25.96 -17.19
CA VAL A 471 0.47 -25.82 -15.71
C VAL A 471 1.93 -25.60 -15.29
N LEU A 472 2.85 -26.48 -15.70
CA LEU A 472 4.27 -26.38 -15.33
C LEU A 472 4.94 -25.07 -15.79
N ARG A 473 4.54 -24.53 -16.95
CA ARG A 473 5.01 -23.22 -17.44
C ARG A 473 4.43 -22.06 -16.62
N MET A 474 3.15 -22.13 -16.26
CA MET A 474 2.48 -21.05 -15.55
C MET A 474 2.94 -20.94 -14.10
N ILE A 475 3.00 -22.04 -13.33
CA ILE A 475 3.50 -21.99 -11.94
C ILE A 475 4.98 -21.59 -11.82
N ALA A 476 5.73 -21.61 -12.93
CA ALA A 476 7.10 -21.13 -13.02
C ALA A 476 7.21 -19.67 -13.55
N SER A 477 6.10 -18.98 -13.83
CA SER A 477 6.12 -17.56 -14.24
C SER A 477 6.57 -16.67 -13.06
N PRO A 478 7.25 -15.53 -13.29
CA PRO A 478 7.61 -14.60 -12.21
C PRO A 478 6.41 -14.08 -11.40
N ASN A 479 5.22 -14.05 -11.99
CA ASN A 479 4.00 -13.59 -11.34
C ASN A 479 3.33 -14.70 -10.54
N LEU A 480 3.40 -15.95 -10.99
CA LEU A 480 2.73 -17.11 -10.37
C LEU A 480 3.67 -18.03 -9.56
N CYS A 481 4.99 -17.80 -9.52
CA CYS A 481 5.92 -18.62 -8.76
C CYS A 481 5.97 -18.27 -7.26
N ASP A 482 6.62 -19.14 -6.48
CA ASP A 482 6.84 -18.97 -5.03
C ASP A 482 7.50 -17.63 -4.68
N LYS A 483 6.83 -16.85 -3.84
CA LYS A 483 7.32 -15.56 -3.33
C LYS A 483 8.15 -15.68 -2.05
N THR A 484 8.43 -16.89 -1.55
CA THR A 484 9.22 -17.13 -0.32
C THR A 484 10.59 -16.44 -0.37
N TRP A 485 11.22 -16.32 -1.55
CA TRP A 485 12.47 -15.56 -1.72
C TRP A 485 12.38 -14.10 -1.22
N VAL A 486 11.22 -13.45 -1.39
CA VAL A 486 10.95 -12.11 -0.84
C VAL A 486 10.63 -12.25 0.65
N THR A 487 9.65 -13.10 0.97
CA THR A 487 8.96 -13.07 2.26
C THR A 487 9.72 -13.75 3.40
N GLU A 488 10.77 -14.53 3.11
CA GLU A 488 11.70 -15.06 4.12
C GLU A 488 12.68 -14.01 4.67
N GLN A 489 12.73 -12.81 4.05
CA GLN A 489 13.52 -11.67 4.50
C GLN A 489 12.76 -10.76 5.48
N TYR A 490 11.46 -11.00 5.67
CA TYR A 490 10.59 -10.24 6.57
C TYR A 490 10.23 -11.05 7.82
N ASP A 491 10.13 -10.40 8.97
CA ASP A 491 9.50 -10.99 10.13
C ASP A 491 7.98 -11.10 9.93
N ARG A 492 7.36 -12.11 10.56
CA ARG A 492 5.92 -12.34 10.59
C ARG A 492 5.40 -12.82 11.95
N TYR A 493 6.20 -12.72 13.01
CA TYR A 493 5.95 -13.34 14.31
C TYR A 493 6.08 -12.40 15.52
N VAL A 494 6.73 -11.24 15.38
CA VAL A 494 6.83 -10.25 16.47
C VAL A 494 5.43 -9.78 16.89
N LEU A 495 5.29 -9.40 18.16
CA LEU A 495 4.03 -9.21 18.89
C LEU A 495 3.20 -10.50 19.14
N GLY A 496 3.49 -11.63 18.47
CA GLY A 496 2.84 -12.93 18.75
C GLY A 496 1.35 -13.03 18.37
N ASN A 497 0.87 -12.05 17.59
CA ASN A 497 -0.55 -11.89 17.24
C ASN A 497 -0.89 -12.24 15.79
N THR A 498 0.11 -12.49 14.93
CA THR A 498 -0.11 -13.02 13.58
C THR A 498 -0.76 -14.42 13.63
N VAL A 499 -1.83 -14.60 12.88
CA VAL A 499 -2.63 -15.85 12.81
C VAL A 499 -2.56 -16.48 11.42
N LEU A 500 -2.67 -15.66 10.38
CA LEU A 500 -2.34 -15.97 8.99
C LEU A 500 -1.45 -14.85 8.43
N ALA A 501 -0.62 -15.21 7.47
CA ALA A 501 0.34 -14.34 6.80
C ALA A 501 0.77 -15.01 5.50
N GLN A 502 1.44 -14.27 4.62
CA GLN A 502 1.97 -14.70 3.33
C GLN A 502 2.58 -16.12 3.37
N PRO A 503 2.20 -17.01 2.42
CA PRO A 503 1.39 -16.79 1.21
C PRO A 503 -0.13 -17.06 1.36
N GLU A 504 -0.72 -17.05 2.55
CA GLU A 504 -2.20 -17.17 2.67
C GLU A 504 -2.89 -15.94 2.06
N ASP A 505 -4.13 -16.09 1.53
CA ASP A 505 -4.87 -15.10 0.74
C ASP A 505 -4.96 -13.70 1.38
N ALA A 506 -5.05 -13.65 2.72
CA ALA A 506 -5.05 -12.42 3.49
C ALA A 506 -4.29 -12.57 4.81
N GLY A 507 -3.65 -11.48 5.25
CA GLY A 507 -2.99 -11.40 6.55
C GLY A 507 -4.03 -11.27 7.66
N VAL A 508 -3.93 -12.11 8.70
CA VAL A 508 -4.88 -12.12 9.83
C VAL A 508 -4.17 -11.88 11.14
N LEU A 509 -4.64 -10.88 11.90
CA LEU A 509 -4.14 -10.50 13.23
C LEU A 509 -5.18 -10.77 14.31
N ARG A 510 -4.75 -11.30 15.45
CA ARG A 510 -5.49 -11.29 16.72
C ARG A 510 -5.32 -9.93 17.39
N ILE A 511 -6.42 -9.28 17.76
CA ILE A 511 -6.42 -7.94 18.38
C ILE A 511 -6.77 -8.00 19.88
N ASP A 512 -7.70 -8.86 20.30
CA ASP A 512 -7.95 -9.16 21.73
C ASP A 512 -7.79 -10.67 22.01
N GLU A 513 -6.84 -11.02 22.89
CA GLU A 513 -6.57 -12.40 23.29
C GLU A 513 -7.70 -13.03 24.14
N ARG A 514 -8.51 -12.21 24.81
CA ARG A 514 -9.57 -12.65 25.73
C ARG A 514 -10.86 -13.00 24.99
N THR A 515 -11.21 -12.25 23.95
CA THR A 515 -12.40 -12.52 23.11
C THR A 515 -12.08 -13.35 21.87
N GLY A 516 -10.83 -13.32 21.40
CA GLY A 516 -10.44 -13.87 20.10
C GLY A 516 -10.69 -12.91 18.93
N LEU A 517 -11.17 -11.68 19.18
CA LEU A 517 -11.42 -10.67 18.15
C LEU A 517 -10.15 -10.42 17.32
N GLY A 518 -10.31 -10.36 16.01
CA GLY A 518 -9.23 -10.09 15.06
C GLY A 518 -9.68 -9.38 13.80
N VAL A 519 -8.71 -9.12 12.93
CA VAL A 519 -8.91 -8.49 11.63
C VAL A 519 -8.17 -9.27 10.54
N ALA A 520 -8.73 -9.24 9.34
CA ALA A 520 -8.12 -9.73 8.11
C ALA A 520 -7.89 -8.57 7.14
N LEU A 521 -6.85 -8.65 6.32
CA LEU A 521 -6.44 -7.57 5.42
C LEU A 521 -5.85 -8.16 4.14
N SER A 522 -6.26 -7.63 2.98
CA SER A 522 -5.66 -7.91 1.67
C SER A 522 -5.36 -6.61 0.92
N VAL A 523 -4.49 -6.66 -0.09
CA VAL A 523 -4.09 -5.56 -0.97
C VAL A 523 -3.92 -6.08 -2.40
N ASP A 524 -4.71 -5.59 -3.34
CA ASP A 524 -4.81 -6.20 -4.68
C ASP A 524 -4.92 -5.14 -5.78
N GLY A 525 -4.31 -5.37 -6.95
CA GLY A 525 -4.28 -4.33 -8.01
C GLY A 525 -3.75 -4.76 -9.38
N ASN A 526 -4.52 -5.55 -10.13
CA ASN A 526 -4.12 -5.99 -11.48
C ASN A 526 -4.17 -4.84 -12.52
N GLY A 527 -2.99 -4.26 -12.80
CA GLY A 527 -2.82 -3.16 -13.76
C GLY A 527 -3.09 -3.54 -15.22
N ARG A 528 -3.03 -4.83 -15.60
CA ARG A 528 -3.39 -5.26 -16.98
C ARG A 528 -4.89 -5.16 -17.19
N TYR A 529 -5.70 -5.58 -16.23
CA TYR A 529 -7.15 -5.40 -16.29
C TYR A 529 -7.53 -3.91 -16.40
N ALA A 530 -6.94 -3.05 -15.57
CA ALA A 530 -7.17 -1.61 -15.64
C ALA A 530 -6.58 -0.93 -16.90
N ARG A 531 -5.62 -1.56 -17.60
CA ARG A 531 -5.15 -1.13 -18.92
C ARG A 531 -6.13 -1.49 -20.05
N LEU A 532 -6.86 -2.60 -19.93
CA LEU A 532 -7.88 -3.04 -20.88
C LEU A 532 -9.23 -2.33 -20.67
N ASP A 533 -9.63 -2.09 -19.42
CA ASP A 533 -10.80 -1.29 -19.04
C ASP A 533 -10.55 -0.71 -17.62
N PRO A 534 -10.26 0.60 -17.46
CA PRO A 534 -9.91 1.17 -16.15
C PRO A 534 -11.05 1.15 -15.14
N TYR A 535 -12.31 1.23 -15.60
CA TYR A 535 -13.47 1.19 -14.73
C TYR A 535 -13.72 -0.23 -14.19
N GLN A 536 -13.67 -1.24 -15.04
CA GLN A 536 -13.84 -2.64 -14.61
C GLN A 536 -12.60 -3.19 -13.91
N GLY A 537 -11.39 -2.84 -14.34
CA GLY A 537 -10.14 -3.24 -13.68
C GLY A 537 -10.04 -2.74 -12.23
N ALA A 538 -10.48 -1.51 -11.96
CA ALA A 538 -10.59 -1.00 -10.60
C ALA A 538 -11.65 -1.74 -9.77
N ARG A 539 -12.81 -2.08 -10.36
CA ARG A 539 -13.84 -2.91 -9.70
C ARG A 539 -13.38 -4.36 -9.48
N LEU A 540 -12.48 -4.89 -10.32
CA LEU A 540 -11.87 -6.21 -10.16
C LEU A 540 -10.90 -6.24 -8.98
N GLY A 541 -9.95 -5.31 -8.88
CA GLY A 541 -9.03 -5.26 -7.71
C GLY A 541 -9.77 -5.07 -6.39
N LEU A 542 -10.85 -4.28 -6.37
CA LEU A 542 -11.75 -4.18 -5.21
C LEU A 542 -12.49 -5.50 -4.90
N ALA A 543 -12.92 -6.24 -5.92
CA ALA A 543 -13.57 -7.54 -5.74
C ALA A 543 -12.61 -8.63 -5.26
N GLU A 544 -11.39 -8.62 -5.77
CA GLU A 544 -10.28 -9.50 -5.42
C GLU A 544 -9.87 -9.30 -3.95
N ALA A 545 -9.56 -8.07 -3.53
CA ALA A 545 -9.29 -7.75 -2.13
C ALA A 545 -10.46 -8.06 -1.19
N TYR A 546 -11.70 -7.84 -1.63
CA TYR A 546 -12.89 -8.25 -0.88
C TYR A 546 -12.97 -9.78 -0.72
N ARG A 547 -12.66 -10.54 -1.78
CA ARG A 547 -12.69 -12.01 -1.79
C ARG A 547 -11.57 -12.61 -0.95
N ASN A 548 -10.35 -12.09 -1.07
CA ASN A 548 -9.17 -12.51 -0.32
C ASN A 548 -9.33 -12.31 1.19
N VAL A 549 -9.95 -11.20 1.62
CA VAL A 549 -10.41 -11.03 3.01
C VAL A 549 -11.49 -12.06 3.37
N ALA A 550 -12.51 -12.23 2.53
CA ALA A 550 -13.68 -13.04 2.85
C ALA A 550 -13.41 -14.57 2.88
N VAL A 551 -12.47 -15.10 2.11
CA VAL A 551 -12.12 -16.53 2.14
C VAL A 551 -11.56 -16.97 3.49
N THR A 552 -10.92 -16.06 4.24
CA THR A 552 -10.49 -16.33 5.62
C THR A 552 -11.64 -16.52 6.61
N GLY A 553 -12.88 -16.19 6.21
CA GLY A 553 -14.07 -16.16 7.07
C GLY A 553 -14.37 -14.79 7.67
N ALA A 554 -13.60 -13.76 7.36
CA ALA A 554 -13.82 -12.39 7.82
C ALA A 554 -15.01 -11.71 7.13
N GLU A 555 -15.66 -10.77 7.80
CA GLU A 555 -16.61 -9.81 7.20
C GLU A 555 -15.82 -8.58 6.69
N PRO A 556 -15.73 -8.30 5.38
CA PRO A 556 -15.10 -7.07 4.88
C PRO A 556 -15.93 -5.82 5.24
N VAL A 557 -15.28 -4.76 5.73
CA VAL A 557 -15.96 -3.58 6.29
C VAL A 557 -15.48 -2.23 5.77
N ALA A 558 -14.28 -2.14 5.18
CA ALA A 558 -13.66 -0.86 4.83
C ALA A 558 -12.56 -1.01 3.76
N VAL A 559 -12.26 0.09 3.04
CA VAL A 559 -11.32 0.13 1.91
C VAL A 559 -10.28 1.25 2.10
N THR A 560 -9.05 1.04 1.64
CA THR A 560 -8.03 2.09 1.39
C THR A 560 -7.49 1.92 -0.03
N ASP A 561 -7.05 2.98 -0.70
CA ASP A 561 -6.57 2.92 -2.08
C ASP A 561 -5.26 3.67 -2.31
N CYS A 562 -4.41 3.15 -3.20
CA CYS A 562 -3.21 3.83 -3.68
C CYS A 562 -3.21 3.83 -5.22
N LEU A 563 -3.48 5.01 -5.78
CA LEU A 563 -3.76 5.20 -7.19
C LEU A 563 -2.47 5.56 -7.94
N ASN A 564 -1.83 4.59 -8.58
CA ASN A 564 -0.60 4.79 -9.35
C ASN A 564 -0.89 5.01 -10.85
N PHE A 565 -0.56 6.19 -11.36
CA PHE A 565 -0.84 6.64 -12.74
C PHE A 565 0.33 7.45 -13.33
N GLY A 566 0.33 7.62 -14.66
CA GLY A 566 1.26 8.49 -15.38
C GLY A 566 1.00 9.99 -15.17
N SER A 567 1.40 10.84 -16.12
CA SER A 567 1.15 12.29 -16.03
C SER A 567 -0.34 12.65 -16.20
N PRO A 568 -0.96 13.39 -15.26
CA PRO A 568 -2.32 13.91 -15.40
C PRO A 568 -2.44 15.04 -16.43
N GLU A 569 -1.33 15.41 -17.09
CA GLU A 569 -1.31 16.37 -18.19
C GLU A 569 -1.62 15.71 -19.55
N ASP A 570 -1.53 14.37 -19.68
CA ASP A 570 -2.07 13.65 -20.83
C ASP A 570 -3.58 13.36 -20.61
N PRO A 571 -4.47 13.85 -21.48
CA PRO A 571 -5.91 13.57 -21.39
C PRO A 571 -6.28 12.08 -21.42
N ALA A 572 -5.43 11.21 -21.98
CA ALA A 572 -5.62 9.76 -22.00
C ALA A 572 -5.39 9.13 -20.61
N VAL A 573 -4.28 9.48 -19.95
CA VAL A 573 -4.00 9.05 -18.57
C VAL A 573 -5.03 9.62 -17.61
N MET A 574 -5.42 10.88 -17.80
CA MET A 574 -6.44 11.53 -16.97
C MET A 574 -7.83 10.88 -17.12
N TRP A 575 -8.17 10.38 -18.33
CA TRP A 575 -9.38 9.57 -18.54
C TRP A 575 -9.31 8.24 -17.78
N GLN A 576 -8.17 7.53 -17.87
CA GLN A 576 -7.98 6.27 -17.14
C GLN A 576 -8.08 6.47 -15.62
N PHE A 577 -7.51 7.56 -15.09
CA PHE A 577 -7.66 7.93 -13.68
C PHE A 577 -9.12 8.21 -13.29
N ALA A 578 -9.81 9.06 -14.06
CA ALA A 578 -11.20 9.43 -13.78
C ALA A 578 -12.14 8.21 -13.78
N GLU A 579 -11.95 7.28 -14.72
CA GLU A 579 -12.74 6.05 -14.83
C GLU A 579 -12.39 5.01 -13.75
N ALA A 580 -11.12 4.90 -13.34
CA ALA A 580 -10.72 4.02 -12.24
C ALA A 580 -11.28 4.52 -10.89
N VAL A 581 -11.17 5.81 -10.58
CA VAL A 581 -11.79 6.42 -9.38
C VAL A 581 -13.31 6.25 -9.40
N ARG A 582 -13.94 6.42 -10.56
CA ARG A 582 -15.37 6.16 -10.73
C ARG A 582 -15.70 4.68 -10.47
N GLY A 583 -14.87 3.75 -10.94
CA GLY A 583 -14.98 2.30 -10.71
C GLY A 583 -14.93 1.93 -9.24
N LEU A 584 -13.92 2.42 -8.51
CA LEU A 584 -13.82 2.22 -7.06
C LEU A 584 -15.00 2.85 -6.32
N ALA A 585 -15.39 4.09 -6.65
CA ALA A 585 -16.47 4.77 -5.94
C ALA A 585 -17.85 4.11 -6.17
N ASP A 586 -18.14 3.69 -7.41
CA ASP A 586 -19.35 2.94 -7.75
C ASP A 586 -19.34 1.54 -7.09
N GLY A 587 -18.18 0.87 -7.07
CA GLY A 587 -18.01 -0.45 -6.46
C GLY A 587 -18.10 -0.46 -4.93
N CYS A 588 -17.47 0.50 -4.25
CA CYS A 588 -17.58 0.70 -2.80
C CYS A 588 -19.03 0.99 -2.38
N GLN A 589 -19.74 1.81 -3.16
CA GLN A 589 -21.16 2.08 -2.96
C GLN A 589 -22.03 0.82 -3.17
N GLU A 590 -21.70 -0.03 -4.15
CA GLU A 590 -22.40 -1.29 -4.42
C GLU A 590 -22.15 -2.35 -3.33
N LEU A 591 -20.91 -2.50 -2.86
CA LEU A 591 -20.50 -3.42 -1.79
C LEU A 591 -20.95 -2.97 -0.38
N GLY A 592 -21.19 -1.67 -0.19
CA GLY A 592 -21.56 -1.10 1.11
C GLY A 592 -20.38 -0.77 2.03
N ILE A 593 -19.14 -0.94 1.57
CA ILE A 593 -17.91 -0.63 2.32
C ILE A 593 -17.27 0.67 1.80
N PRO A 594 -16.97 1.66 2.65
CA PRO A 594 -16.42 2.95 2.22
C PRO A 594 -14.90 2.92 2.09
N VAL A 595 -14.39 3.79 1.22
CA VAL A 595 -12.99 4.26 1.27
C VAL A 595 -12.80 5.09 2.54
N THR A 596 -11.77 4.76 3.33
CA THR A 596 -11.46 5.43 4.61
C THR A 596 -10.46 6.57 4.40
N GLY A 597 -9.49 6.36 3.51
CA GLY A 597 -8.39 7.24 3.14
C GLY A 597 -7.47 6.50 2.15
N GLY A 598 -6.54 7.23 1.52
CA GLY A 598 -5.72 6.69 0.44
C GLY A 598 -4.71 7.70 -0.09
N ASN A 599 -4.03 7.35 -1.18
CA ASN A 599 -2.93 8.11 -1.78
C ASN A 599 -3.04 8.16 -3.32
N VAL A 600 -2.51 9.22 -3.95
CA VAL A 600 -2.42 9.32 -5.42
C VAL A 600 -0.97 9.58 -5.86
N SER A 601 -0.43 8.65 -6.63
CA SER A 601 0.88 8.75 -7.25
C SER A 601 0.71 9.04 -8.74
N PHE A 602 1.01 10.28 -9.15
CA PHE A 602 1.03 10.72 -10.54
C PHE A 602 2.48 10.76 -11.08
N TYR A 603 2.63 11.04 -12.38
CA TYR A 603 3.92 11.16 -13.07
C TYR A 603 4.80 9.89 -13.05
N ASN A 604 4.19 8.70 -12.88
CA ASN A 604 4.86 7.42 -13.09
C ASN A 604 5.04 7.15 -14.59
N GLN A 605 5.95 7.90 -15.23
CA GLN A 605 6.32 7.72 -16.63
C GLN A 605 7.77 8.15 -16.92
N THR A 606 8.38 7.46 -17.89
CA THR A 606 9.72 7.79 -18.41
C THR A 606 9.57 8.29 -19.85
N GLY A 607 9.94 9.54 -20.10
CA GLY A 607 9.60 10.22 -21.36
C GLY A 607 8.09 10.17 -21.64
N ALA A 608 7.71 9.52 -22.76
CA ALA A 608 6.33 9.34 -23.18
C ALA A 608 5.71 7.97 -22.79
N ALA A 609 6.45 7.09 -22.11
CA ALA A 609 5.97 5.77 -21.70
C ALA A 609 5.48 5.81 -20.24
N ALA A 610 4.15 5.83 -20.06
CA ALA A 610 3.52 5.66 -18.76
C ALA A 610 3.38 4.18 -18.37
N ILE A 611 3.32 3.94 -17.06
CA ILE A 611 2.90 2.65 -16.50
C ILE A 611 1.49 2.27 -16.97
N HIS A 612 1.10 1.01 -16.73
CA HIS A 612 -0.32 0.68 -16.73
C HIS A 612 -1.06 1.40 -15.59
N PRO A 613 -2.36 1.71 -15.74
CA PRO A 613 -3.15 2.28 -14.65
C PRO A 613 -3.21 1.28 -13.51
N THR A 614 -2.70 1.61 -12.32
CA THR A 614 -2.57 0.64 -11.22
C THR A 614 -3.22 1.19 -9.94
N PRO A 615 -4.56 1.14 -9.85
CA PRO A 615 -5.28 1.33 -8.60
C PRO A 615 -5.06 0.11 -7.71
N VAL A 616 -4.22 0.23 -6.69
CA VAL A 616 -4.07 -0.80 -5.65
C VAL A 616 -5.13 -0.56 -4.59
N VAL A 617 -5.86 -1.61 -4.20
CA VAL A 617 -7.00 -1.55 -3.28
C VAL A 617 -6.72 -2.43 -2.07
N GLY A 618 -6.63 -1.82 -0.89
CA GLY A 618 -6.56 -2.54 0.38
C GLY A 618 -7.95 -2.69 1.01
N VAL A 619 -8.33 -3.88 1.45
CA VAL A 619 -9.63 -4.14 2.10
C VAL A 619 -9.40 -4.71 3.50
N LEU A 620 -10.05 -4.10 4.49
CA LEU A 620 -10.06 -4.55 5.90
C LEU A 620 -11.35 -5.33 6.19
N GLY A 621 -11.22 -6.47 6.87
CA GLY A 621 -12.34 -7.24 7.43
C GLY A 621 -12.16 -7.63 8.89
N ILE A 622 -13.24 -8.07 9.52
CA ILE A 622 -13.30 -8.40 10.96
C ILE A 622 -13.61 -9.89 11.16
N LEU A 623 -12.89 -10.53 12.08
CA LEU A 623 -13.14 -11.87 12.59
C LEU A 623 -13.52 -11.77 14.06
N GLN A 624 -14.74 -12.21 14.43
CA GLN A 624 -15.20 -12.19 15.83
C GLN A 624 -14.40 -13.15 16.73
N ASP A 625 -13.83 -14.20 16.14
CA ASP A 625 -13.01 -15.22 16.78
C ASP A 625 -11.99 -15.75 15.76
N VAL A 626 -10.73 -15.34 15.88
CA VAL A 626 -9.66 -15.75 14.97
C VAL A 626 -9.43 -17.26 14.97
N ALA A 627 -9.87 -18.03 15.98
CA ALA A 627 -9.68 -19.49 15.97
C ALA A 627 -10.35 -20.15 14.75
N ARG A 628 -11.41 -19.52 14.21
CA ARG A 628 -12.21 -20.00 13.06
C ARG A 628 -11.69 -19.53 11.70
N ARG A 629 -10.57 -18.79 11.65
CA ARG A 629 -9.94 -18.38 10.38
C ARG A 629 -9.70 -19.59 9.48
N VAL A 630 -10.04 -19.45 8.22
CA VAL A 630 -9.89 -20.49 7.19
C VAL A 630 -8.59 -20.22 6.40
N PRO A 631 -7.71 -21.23 6.23
CA PRO A 631 -6.47 -21.11 5.47
C PRO A 631 -6.61 -21.52 4.00
N MET A 632 -5.66 -21.13 3.15
CA MET A 632 -5.58 -21.54 1.73
C MET A 632 -5.30 -23.05 1.57
N GLY A 633 -4.50 -23.60 2.49
CA GLY A 633 -3.80 -24.87 2.29
C GLY A 633 -4.61 -26.07 2.76
N PHE A 634 -4.76 -27.09 1.90
CA PHE A 634 -5.50 -28.31 2.26
C PHE A 634 -4.93 -28.95 3.54
N PRO A 635 -5.72 -29.14 4.61
CA PRO A 635 -5.23 -29.84 5.80
C PRO A 635 -4.87 -31.29 5.45
N PRO A 636 -3.89 -31.91 6.13
CA PRO A 636 -3.68 -33.35 6.07
C PRO A 636 -5.00 -34.07 6.41
N PRO A 637 -5.58 -34.86 5.50
CA PRO A 637 -6.98 -35.25 5.62
C PRO A 637 -7.18 -36.19 6.81
N PRO A 638 -8.21 -35.97 7.66
CA PRO A 638 -8.43 -36.72 8.89
C PRO A 638 -8.88 -38.18 8.65
N THR A 639 -9.20 -38.53 7.40
CA THR A 639 -9.57 -39.88 6.96
C THR A 639 -8.90 -40.21 5.63
N ALA A 640 -8.86 -41.48 5.25
CA ALA A 640 -8.35 -41.91 3.96
C ALA A 640 -9.23 -41.49 2.77
N ASP A 641 -10.47 -41.07 3.02
CA ASP A 641 -11.42 -40.64 1.98
C ASP A 641 -11.19 -39.20 1.51
N GLY A 642 -10.34 -38.42 2.18
CA GLY A 642 -10.11 -37.00 1.89
C GLY A 642 -11.28 -36.09 2.26
N ASP A 643 -11.06 -34.78 2.22
CA ASP A 643 -12.10 -33.75 2.28
C ASP A 643 -12.64 -33.46 0.88
N LEU A 644 -13.89 -33.01 0.76
CA LEU A 644 -14.54 -32.76 -0.53
C LEU A 644 -14.17 -31.38 -1.09
N LEU A 645 -13.77 -31.34 -2.36
CA LEU A 645 -13.42 -30.10 -3.06
C LEU A 645 -14.60 -29.57 -3.86
N PHE A 646 -14.95 -28.31 -3.63
CA PHE A 646 -15.99 -27.59 -4.37
C PHE A 646 -15.44 -26.28 -4.93
N VAL A 647 -15.81 -25.95 -6.17
CA VAL A 647 -15.65 -24.59 -6.73
C VAL A 647 -16.96 -23.83 -6.53
N LEU A 648 -16.88 -22.68 -5.88
CA LEU A 648 -17.93 -21.68 -5.79
C LEU A 648 -17.86 -20.74 -7.00
N GLY A 649 -18.99 -20.18 -7.42
CA GLY A 649 -19.08 -19.26 -8.55
C GLY A 649 -19.21 -19.97 -9.90
N THR A 650 -18.88 -19.28 -11.00
CA THR A 650 -19.07 -19.80 -12.38
C THR A 650 -17.85 -19.45 -13.23
N THR A 651 -17.34 -20.45 -13.96
CA THR A 651 -16.24 -20.26 -14.93
C THR A 651 -16.84 -19.95 -16.30
N GLU A 652 -16.52 -18.78 -16.85
CA GLU A 652 -16.83 -18.43 -18.25
C GLU A 652 -15.57 -18.57 -19.13
N CYS A 653 -15.67 -18.30 -20.43
CA CYS A 653 -14.50 -18.31 -21.33
C CYS A 653 -13.80 -16.94 -21.35
N GLU A 654 -13.27 -16.53 -20.20
CA GLU A 654 -12.58 -15.24 -20.01
C GLU A 654 -11.07 -15.47 -19.89
N LEU A 655 -10.30 -14.97 -20.87
CA LEU A 655 -8.85 -15.20 -21.00
C LEU A 655 -8.08 -13.91 -21.34
N SER A 656 -8.79 -12.80 -21.55
CA SER A 656 -8.25 -11.54 -22.04
C SER A 656 -7.63 -10.72 -20.91
N GLY A 657 -6.30 -10.56 -20.97
CA GLY A 657 -5.48 -9.96 -19.92
C GLY A 657 -4.80 -10.97 -18.99
N SER A 658 -5.04 -12.26 -19.16
CA SER A 658 -4.67 -13.30 -18.18
C SER A 658 -3.19 -13.62 -18.11
N GLU A 659 -2.76 -14.23 -17.00
CA GLU A 659 -1.39 -14.78 -16.89
C GLU A 659 -1.15 -15.89 -17.92
N TRP A 660 -2.16 -16.69 -18.30
CA TRP A 660 -2.00 -17.63 -19.42
C TRP A 660 -1.68 -16.91 -20.74
N ALA A 661 -2.42 -15.86 -21.07
CA ALA A 661 -2.25 -15.09 -22.30
C ALA A 661 -0.90 -14.37 -22.32
N TRP A 662 -0.47 -13.85 -21.17
CA TRP A 662 0.84 -13.23 -21.00
C TRP A 662 1.98 -14.26 -21.10
N VAL A 663 1.97 -15.31 -20.29
CA VAL A 663 3.08 -16.29 -20.17
C VAL A 663 3.23 -17.17 -21.41
N THR A 664 2.15 -17.50 -22.12
CA THR A 664 2.22 -18.37 -23.31
C THR A 664 2.34 -17.58 -24.62
N HIS A 665 1.85 -16.34 -24.70
CA HIS A 665 1.79 -15.59 -25.96
C HIS A 665 2.39 -14.17 -25.91
N GLY A 666 2.75 -13.64 -24.73
CA GLY A 666 3.15 -12.24 -24.56
C GLY A 666 1.99 -11.27 -24.84
N HIS A 667 0.74 -11.72 -24.66
CA HIS A 667 -0.45 -11.04 -25.17
C HIS A 667 -1.11 -10.17 -24.11
N LEU A 668 -1.45 -8.93 -24.48
CA LEU A 668 -2.35 -8.05 -23.74
C LEU A 668 -3.37 -7.45 -24.71
N GLY A 669 -4.63 -7.86 -24.56
CA GLY A 669 -5.73 -7.43 -25.42
C GLY A 669 -7.05 -8.12 -25.02
N GLY A 670 -8.16 -7.65 -25.58
CA GLY A 670 -9.52 -8.03 -25.22
C GLY A 670 -10.07 -7.24 -24.04
N ARG A 671 -10.98 -7.83 -23.27
CA ARG A 671 -11.62 -7.20 -22.10
C ARG A 671 -11.36 -8.02 -20.84
N PRO A 672 -11.15 -7.38 -19.68
CA PRO A 672 -10.90 -8.12 -18.45
C PRO A 672 -12.17 -8.85 -17.98
N PRO A 673 -12.05 -9.82 -17.04
CA PRO A 673 -13.17 -10.59 -16.53
C PRO A 673 -14.34 -9.74 -16.01
N LYS A 674 -15.57 -10.24 -16.16
CA LYS A 674 -16.79 -9.52 -15.79
C LYS A 674 -17.10 -9.67 -14.30
N VAL A 675 -16.84 -8.61 -13.53
CA VAL A 675 -17.14 -8.55 -12.09
C VAL A 675 -18.64 -8.31 -11.79
N ASP A 676 -19.20 -9.15 -10.90
CA ASP A 676 -20.52 -9.02 -10.26
C ASP A 676 -20.34 -8.83 -8.75
N LEU A 677 -20.32 -7.58 -8.28
CA LEU A 677 -20.09 -7.25 -6.86
C LEU A 677 -21.27 -7.67 -5.97
N ALA A 678 -22.49 -7.78 -6.53
CA ALA A 678 -23.63 -8.35 -5.83
C ALA A 678 -23.48 -9.87 -5.64
N HIS A 679 -22.71 -10.57 -6.49
CA HIS A 679 -22.30 -11.96 -6.28
C HIS A 679 -21.19 -12.08 -5.23
N GLU A 680 -20.14 -11.25 -5.30
CA GLU A 680 -19.08 -11.22 -4.28
C GLU A 680 -19.66 -11.04 -2.86
N GLN A 681 -20.64 -10.15 -2.68
CA GLN A 681 -21.36 -10.00 -1.40
C GLN A 681 -22.09 -11.26 -0.91
N ARG A 682 -22.58 -12.12 -1.82
CA ARG A 682 -23.27 -13.38 -1.46
C ARG A 682 -22.24 -14.46 -1.13
N LEU A 683 -21.15 -14.50 -1.89
CA LEU A 683 -19.99 -15.36 -1.67
C LEU A 683 -19.33 -15.05 -0.31
N GLY A 684 -19.06 -13.78 0.02
CA GLY A 684 -18.48 -13.41 1.31
C GLY A 684 -19.36 -13.74 2.51
N ARG A 685 -20.69 -13.53 2.41
CA ARG A 685 -21.65 -13.93 3.45
C ARG A 685 -21.77 -15.44 3.61
N LEU A 686 -21.66 -16.20 2.52
CA LEU A 686 -21.55 -17.66 2.55
C LEU A 686 -20.26 -18.10 3.27
N LEU A 687 -19.11 -17.51 2.94
CA LEU A 687 -17.80 -17.88 3.50
C LEU A 687 -17.71 -17.57 5.00
N ALA A 688 -18.14 -16.38 5.43
CA ALA A 688 -18.21 -16.01 6.85
C ALA A 688 -19.11 -16.97 7.65
N GLN A 689 -20.29 -17.33 7.14
CA GLN A 689 -21.19 -18.30 7.79
C GLN A 689 -20.67 -19.74 7.72
N ALA A 690 -19.89 -20.10 6.70
CA ALA A 690 -19.24 -21.41 6.61
C ALA A 690 -18.06 -21.53 7.59
N SER A 691 -17.29 -20.46 7.81
CA SER A 691 -16.28 -20.36 8.87
C SER A 691 -16.92 -20.42 10.26
N GLU A 692 -17.95 -19.61 10.52
CA GLU A 692 -18.65 -19.56 11.83
C GLU A 692 -19.13 -20.95 12.29
N ARG A 693 -19.60 -21.76 11.33
CA ARG A 693 -20.16 -23.11 11.53
C ARG A 693 -19.18 -24.25 11.26
N GLU A 694 -17.90 -23.98 11.05
CA GLU A 694 -16.85 -24.98 10.77
C GLU A 694 -17.22 -25.93 9.59
N HIS A 695 -17.84 -25.39 8.54
CA HIS A 695 -18.23 -26.12 7.33
C HIS A 695 -17.13 -26.20 6.26
N VAL A 696 -16.08 -25.38 6.38
CA VAL A 696 -14.89 -25.38 5.50
C VAL A 696 -13.62 -25.46 6.35
N VAL A 697 -12.60 -26.15 5.85
CA VAL A 697 -11.29 -26.33 6.51
C VAL A 697 -10.11 -25.83 5.67
N ALA A 698 -10.35 -25.56 4.40
CA ALA A 698 -9.55 -24.65 3.58
C ALA A 698 -10.46 -23.90 2.61
N ALA A 699 -10.08 -22.68 2.25
CA ALA A 699 -10.73 -21.86 1.24
C ALA A 699 -9.65 -20.98 0.60
N HIS A 700 -9.63 -20.91 -0.72
CA HIS A 700 -8.63 -20.18 -1.50
C HIS A 700 -9.34 -19.53 -2.70
N ASP A 701 -9.05 -18.26 -2.93
CA ASP A 701 -9.51 -17.45 -4.07
C ASP A 701 -9.18 -18.07 -5.46
N LEU A 702 -9.84 -17.61 -6.53
CA LEU A 702 -9.45 -17.87 -7.93
C LEU A 702 -9.20 -16.54 -8.68
N SER A 703 -7.96 -16.06 -8.57
CA SER A 703 -7.38 -14.88 -9.25
C SER A 703 -6.47 -15.30 -10.43
N ASP A 704 -5.30 -14.69 -10.58
CA ASP A 704 -4.30 -14.93 -11.64
C ASP A 704 -3.94 -16.42 -11.76
N GLY A 705 -3.87 -16.94 -12.98
CA GLY A 705 -3.62 -18.36 -13.27
C GLY A 705 -4.81 -19.32 -13.07
N GLY A 706 -5.88 -18.86 -12.41
CA GLY A 706 -7.14 -19.59 -12.26
C GLY A 706 -7.03 -20.89 -11.45
N LEU A 707 -7.99 -21.80 -11.64
CA LEU A 707 -8.10 -23.05 -10.84
C LEU A 707 -6.82 -23.89 -10.83
N SER A 708 -6.00 -23.84 -11.90
CA SER A 708 -4.74 -24.56 -11.98
C SER A 708 -3.70 -24.08 -10.96
N GLN A 709 -3.59 -22.77 -10.75
CA GLN A 709 -2.70 -22.15 -9.77
C GLN A 709 -3.14 -22.54 -8.36
N VAL A 710 -4.39 -22.26 -8.05
CA VAL A 710 -5.05 -22.49 -6.76
C VAL A 710 -4.94 -23.95 -6.30
N LEU A 711 -5.13 -24.91 -7.21
CA LEU A 711 -4.92 -26.34 -6.91
C LEU A 711 -3.46 -26.66 -6.55
N VAL A 712 -2.49 -26.09 -7.27
CA VAL A 712 -1.06 -26.29 -6.99
C VAL A 712 -0.71 -25.65 -5.64
N GLU A 713 -1.14 -24.43 -5.36
CA GLU A 713 -0.80 -23.71 -4.13
C GLU A 713 -1.44 -24.35 -2.90
N SER A 714 -2.76 -24.63 -2.92
CA SER A 714 -3.43 -25.35 -1.83
C SER A 714 -2.81 -26.72 -1.54
N CYS A 715 -2.34 -27.44 -2.58
CA CYS A 715 -1.61 -28.71 -2.43
C CYS A 715 -0.20 -28.53 -1.84
N LEU A 716 0.60 -27.64 -2.43
CA LEU A 716 2.01 -27.43 -2.06
C LEU A 716 2.17 -26.84 -0.66
N ARG A 717 1.23 -26.00 -0.21
CA ARG A 717 1.20 -25.31 1.09
C ARG A 717 1.32 -26.26 2.29
N ARG A 718 0.74 -27.46 2.19
CA ARG A 718 0.75 -28.49 3.26
C ARG A 718 1.20 -29.88 2.80
N ASN A 719 1.60 -30.00 1.52
CA ASN A 719 2.02 -31.24 0.87
C ASN A 719 0.94 -32.35 0.90
N VAL A 720 -0.28 -31.95 0.55
CA VAL A 720 -1.47 -32.80 0.46
C VAL A 720 -1.90 -32.83 -1.01
N GLY A 721 -2.11 -34.02 -1.59
CA GLY A 721 -2.53 -34.13 -2.98
C GLY A 721 -4.01 -33.82 -3.19
N ALA A 722 -4.45 -33.86 -4.44
CA ALA A 722 -5.87 -33.70 -4.80
C ALA A 722 -6.20 -34.53 -6.03
N ARG A 723 -7.39 -35.15 -6.03
CA ARG A 723 -7.98 -35.80 -7.21
C ARG A 723 -9.19 -35.00 -7.66
N VAL A 724 -9.09 -34.42 -8.85
CA VAL A 724 -10.07 -33.49 -9.42
C VAL A 724 -10.65 -34.06 -10.71
N THR A 725 -11.97 -34.07 -10.82
CA THR A 725 -12.71 -34.34 -12.06
C THR A 725 -13.33 -33.04 -12.54
N LEU A 726 -12.95 -32.58 -13.72
CA LEU A 726 -13.55 -31.38 -14.31
C LEU A 726 -14.98 -31.71 -14.81
N PRO A 727 -15.97 -30.83 -14.60
CA PRO A 727 -17.37 -31.10 -14.98
C PRO A 727 -17.57 -31.40 -16.48
N GLU A 728 -18.57 -32.23 -16.78
CA GLU A 728 -18.95 -32.57 -18.16
C GLU A 728 -19.48 -31.35 -18.95
N GLN A 729 -19.38 -31.45 -20.27
CA GLN A 729 -19.09 -30.30 -21.14
C GLN A 729 -20.33 -29.52 -21.64
N ASP A 730 -20.22 -28.20 -21.64
CA ASP A 730 -20.73 -27.37 -22.74
C ASP A 730 -19.56 -27.02 -23.67
N ALA A 731 -19.82 -26.83 -24.96
CA ALA A 731 -18.80 -26.59 -25.99
C ALA A 731 -18.00 -25.29 -25.77
N ALA A 732 -18.49 -24.38 -24.91
CA ALA A 732 -17.81 -23.14 -24.54
C ALA A 732 -16.77 -23.29 -23.41
N VAL A 733 -16.91 -24.30 -22.53
CA VAL A 733 -16.09 -24.44 -21.31
C VAL A 733 -15.35 -25.78 -21.34
N THR A 734 -14.20 -25.78 -22.02
CA THR A 734 -13.32 -26.96 -22.15
C THR A 734 -12.47 -27.17 -20.88
N PRO A 735 -11.79 -28.33 -20.71
CA PRO A 735 -10.84 -28.57 -19.62
C PRO A 735 -9.80 -27.45 -19.45
N PHE A 736 -9.30 -26.90 -20.58
CA PHE A 736 -8.45 -25.71 -20.59
C PHE A 736 -9.11 -24.49 -19.94
N VAL A 737 -10.36 -24.17 -20.29
CA VAL A 737 -11.08 -23.02 -19.72
C VAL A 737 -11.33 -23.21 -18.23
N TRP A 738 -11.66 -24.44 -17.81
CA TRP A 738 -11.79 -24.79 -16.39
C TRP A 738 -10.51 -24.57 -15.58
N LEU A 739 -9.35 -24.88 -16.15
CA LEU A 739 -8.05 -24.77 -15.48
C LEU A 739 -7.46 -23.35 -15.48
N PHE A 740 -7.59 -22.61 -16.59
CA PHE A 740 -6.80 -21.39 -16.85
C PHE A 740 -7.61 -20.12 -17.12
N SER A 741 -8.95 -20.15 -16.98
CA SER A 741 -9.74 -18.92 -16.97
C SER A 741 -9.74 -18.27 -15.59
N GLU A 742 -9.68 -16.94 -15.59
CA GLU A 742 -9.57 -16.04 -14.43
C GLU A 742 -10.91 -15.30 -14.17
N SER A 743 -12.06 -15.91 -14.55
CA SER A 743 -13.39 -15.39 -14.20
C SER A 743 -13.49 -15.05 -12.70
N ALA A 744 -13.97 -13.84 -12.39
CA ALA A 744 -14.10 -13.33 -11.04
C ALA A 744 -15.19 -14.04 -10.22
N GLY A 745 -15.21 -13.82 -8.90
CA GLY A 745 -16.24 -14.35 -8.01
C GLY A 745 -16.20 -15.87 -7.83
N ARG A 746 -15.01 -16.48 -7.87
CA ARG A 746 -14.83 -17.92 -7.64
C ARG A 746 -13.87 -18.17 -6.47
N VAL A 747 -14.12 -19.28 -5.76
CA VAL A 747 -13.31 -19.75 -4.62
C VAL A 747 -13.30 -21.28 -4.64
N LEU A 748 -12.14 -21.89 -4.41
CA LEU A 748 -11.98 -23.31 -4.13
C LEU A 748 -12.10 -23.54 -2.62
N VAL A 749 -12.98 -24.46 -2.20
CA VAL A 749 -13.14 -24.82 -0.78
C VAL A 749 -12.94 -26.32 -0.55
N ALA A 750 -12.33 -26.66 0.59
CA ALA A 750 -12.27 -28.01 1.14
C ALA A 750 -13.29 -28.14 2.29
N VAL A 751 -14.24 -29.05 2.12
CA VAL A 751 -15.40 -29.28 3.01
C VAL A 751 -15.25 -30.64 3.69
N PRO A 752 -15.28 -30.71 5.05
CA PRO A 752 -15.18 -31.97 5.76
C PRO A 752 -16.28 -32.98 5.41
N ARG A 753 -15.93 -34.27 5.44
CA ARG A 753 -16.89 -35.36 5.20
C ARG A 753 -18.06 -35.30 6.19
N GLY A 754 -19.28 -35.25 5.67
CA GLY A 754 -20.52 -35.12 6.45
C GLY A 754 -21.02 -33.68 6.58
N HIS A 755 -20.18 -32.67 6.30
CA HIS A 755 -20.59 -31.26 6.26
C HIS A 755 -21.11 -30.88 4.85
N ASP A 756 -20.86 -31.71 3.84
CA ASP A 756 -21.22 -31.52 2.43
C ASP A 756 -22.68 -31.10 2.19
N LYS A 757 -23.65 -31.80 2.77
CA LYS A 757 -25.08 -31.44 2.61
C LYS A 757 -25.46 -30.13 3.27
N ALA A 758 -24.82 -29.78 4.39
CA ALA A 758 -25.07 -28.52 5.08
C ALA A 758 -24.43 -27.35 4.32
N PHE A 759 -23.21 -27.54 3.81
CA PHE A 759 -22.50 -26.55 2.99
C PHE A 759 -23.21 -26.28 1.65
N VAL A 760 -23.62 -27.33 0.91
CA VAL A 760 -24.36 -27.16 -0.35
C VAL A 760 -25.73 -26.51 -0.13
N ALA A 761 -26.41 -26.82 0.98
CA ALA A 761 -27.65 -26.12 1.36
C ALA A 761 -27.41 -24.63 1.69
N LEU A 762 -26.30 -24.30 2.36
CA LEU A 762 -25.92 -22.92 2.68
C LEU A 762 -25.53 -22.13 1.43
N ALA A 763 -24.81 -22.73 0.47
CA ALA A 763 -24.50 -22.10 -0.81
C ALA A 763 -25.77 -21.82 -1.62
N ALA A 764 -26.75 -22.74 -1.59
CA ALA A 764 -28.06 -22.53 -2.19
C ALA A 764 -28.90 -21.45 -1.47
N GLU A 765 -28.81 -21.33 -0.15
CA GLU A 765 -29.45 -20.27 0.65
C GLU A 765 -28.95 -18.87 0.23
N HIS A 766 -27.65 -18.71 0.01
CA HIS A 766 -27.04 -17.45 -0.47
C HIS A 766 -27.13 -17.27 -2.00
N GLY A 767 -27.67 -18.22 -2.76
CA GLY A 767 -27.75 -18.14 -4.22
C GLY A 767 -26.37 -18.05 -4.89
N VAL A 768 -25.41 -18.84 -4.38
CA VAL A 768 -24.05 -18.99 -4.90
C VAL A 768 -23.96 -20.36 -5.60
N PRO A 769 -23.59 -20.42 -6.89
CA PRO A 769 -23.33 -21.70 -7.56
C PRO A 769 -22.21 -22.45 -6.85
N CYS A 770 -22.36 -23.76 -6.68
CA CYS A 770 -21.45 -24.62 -5.93
C CYS A 770 -21.32 -25.96 -6.65
N THR A 771 -20.11 -26.24 -7.16
CA THR A 771 -19.82 -27.40 -8.03
C THR A 771 -18.83 -28.31 -7.33
N ALA A 772 -19.22 -29.55 -7.03
CA ALA A 772 -18.30 -30.56 -6.52
C ALA A 772 -17.32 -30.97 -7.64
N ILE A 773 -16.01 -30.79 -7.41
CA ILE A 773 -14.96 -31.09 -8.40
C ILE A 773 -14.01 -32.19 -7.97
N GLY A 774 -13.95 -32.62 -6.71
CA GLY A 774 -12.95 -33.61 -6.31
C GLY A 774 -12.84 -33.90 -4.83
N VAL A 775 -11.67 -34.42 -4.45
CA VAL A 775 -11.28 -34.73 -3.06
C VAL A 775 -9.80 -34.40 -2.84
N THR A 776 -9.42 -34.08 -1.60
CA THR A 776 -8.01 -34.11 -1.17
C THR A 776 -7.50 -35.56 -1.10
N SER A 777 -6.18 -35.77 -1.23
CA SER A 777 -5.55 -37.10 -1.19
C SER A 777 -4.31 -37.14 -0.29
N GLN A 778 -4.02 -38.31 0.26
CA GLN A 778 -2.75 -38.61 0.91
C GLN A 778 -1.63 -38.97 -0.09
N ASP A 779 -1.99 -39.30 -1.33
CA ASP A 779 -1.02 -39.47 -2.42
C ASP A 779 -0.36 -38.11 -2.73
N PRO A 780 0.98 -38.00 -2.86
CA PRO A 780 1.66 -36.74 -3.16
C PRO A 780 1.58 -36.40 -4.65
N VAL A 781 0.36 -36.29 -5.19
CA VAL A 781 0.05 -36.06 -6.59
C VAL A 781 -1.14 -35.09 -6.72
N LEU A 782 -1.05 -34.14 -7.65
CA LEU A 782 -2.21 -33.43 -8.20
C LEU A 782 -2.69 -34.19 -9.44
N ASP A 783 -3.94 -34.67 -9.42
CA ASP A 783 -4.46 -35.67 -10.34
C ASP A 783 -5.75 -35.17 -11.00
N ILE A 784 -5.64 -34.63 -12.22
CA ILE A 784 -6.77 -34.14 -13.04
C ILE A 784 -7.30 -35.32 -13.85
N GLN A 785 -8.34 -35.97 -13.30
CA GLN A 785 -8.92 -37.21 -13.80
C GLN A 785 -9.39 -37.10 -15.25
N GLY A 786 -8.89 -38.01 -16.10
CA GLY A 786 -9.14 -38.03 -17.53
C GLY A 786 -8.14 -37.22 -18.36
N GLU A 787 -7.35 -36.34 -17.73
CA GLU A 787 -6.34 -35.51 -18.38
C GLU A 787 -4.91 -35.93 -17.98
N PHE A 788 -4.41 -35.46 -16.84
CA PHE A 788 -3.00 -35.60 -16.45
C PHE A 788 -2.82 -35.66 -14.92
N SER A 789 -1.69 -36.19 -14.48
CA SER A 789 -1.26 -36.19 -13.07
C SER A 789 0.17 -35.66 -12.95
N ILE A 790 0.46 -34.87 -11.91
CA ILE A 790 1.78 -34.29 -11.63
C ILE A 790 2.14 -34.54 -10.16
N GLY A 791 3.37 -35.00 -9.90
CA GLY A 791 3.85 -35.22 -8.53
C GLY A 791 4.10 -33.90 -7.80
N LEU A 792 3.80 -33.83 -6.49
CA LEU A 792 4.01 -32.60 -5.73
C LEU A 792 5.47 -32.15 -5.69
N ASP A 793 6.44 -33.08 -5.77
CA ASP A 793 7.87 -32.73 -5.84
C ASP A 793 8.24 -32.02 -7.16
N GLU A 794 7.61 -32.40 -8.27
CA GLU A 794 7.81 -31.79 -9.60
C GLU A 794 7.16 -30.39 -9.66
N LEU A 795 5.92 -30.28 -9.16
CA LEU A 795 5.25 -28.98 -8.97
C LEU A 795 6.08 -28.06 -8.08
N ARG A 796 6.59 -28.56 -6.95
CA ARG A 796 7.43 -27.80 -6.02
C ARG A 796 8.74 -27.36 -6.67
N GLN A 797 9.37 -28.20 -7.50
CA GLN A 797 10.57 -27.82 -8.22
C GLN A 797 10.30 -26.69 -9.21
N ALA A 798 9.22 -26.76 -10.01
CA ALA A 798 8.87 -25.70 -10.95
C ALA A 798 8.47 -24.39 -10.23
N PHE A 799 7.62 -24.48 -9.21
CA PHE A 799 7.09 -23.34 -8.46
C PHE A 799 8.16 -22.58 -7.64
N THR A 800 9.18 -23.28 -7.10
CA THR A 800 10.17 -22.67 -6.18
C THR A 800 11.51 -22.27 -6.82
N ALA A 801 11.71 -22.55 -8.11
CA ALA A 801 12.98 -22.26 -8.79
C ALA A 801 13.12 -20.78 -9.22
N THR A 802 12.08 -20.22 -9.85
CA THR A 802 12.17 -18.99 -10.66
C THR A 802 12.84 -17.80 -9.97
N MET A 803 12.40 -17.43 -8.76
CA MET A 803 12.99 -16.29 -8.03
C MET A 803 14.47 -16.52 -7.66
N ARG A 804 14.85 -17.76 -7.32
CA ARG A 804 16.23 -18.12 -6.97
C ARG A 804 17.13 -18.16 -8.20
N ASP A 805 16.63 -18.65 -9.33
CA ASP A 805 17.39 -18.73 -10.58
C ASP A 805 17.61 -17.35 -11.22
N LEU A 806 16.67 -16.41 -11.02
CA LEU A 806 16.78 -15.02 -11.47
C LEU A 806 17.69 -14.16 -10.58
N PHE A 807 17.61 -14.30 -9.25
CA PHE A 807 18.22 -13.34 -8.31
C PHE A 807 19.28 -13.94 -7.36
N GLY A 808 19.51 -15.25 -7.38
CA GLY A 808 20.38 -15.96 -6.42
C GLY A 808 19.69 -16.21 -5.08
N SER A 809 20.39 -16.77 -4.09
CA SER A 809 19.81 -16.93 -2.74
C SER A 809 19.90 -15.62 -1.92
N PRO A 810 18.92 -15.31 -1.05
CA PRO A 810 19.00 -14.15 -0.16
C PRO A 810 20.25 -14.13 0.75
N ALA A 811 20.80 -15.31 1.09
CA ALA A 811 22.06 -15.42 1.83
C ALA A 811 23.29 -14.96 1.04
N GLU A 812 23.31 -15.16 -0.28
CA GLU A 812 24.38 -14.68 -1.19
C GLU A 812 24.23 -13.18 -1.52
N LEU A 813 23.03 -12.64 -1.36
CA LEU A 813 22.72 -11.21 -1.44
C LEU A 813 23.01 -10.45 -0.13
N GLY A 814 23.64 -11.11 0.84
CA GLY A 814 23.97 -10.58 2.17
C GLY A 814 24.59 -9.18 2.14
N PRO A 815 24.34 -8.37 3.18
CA PRO A 815 24.22 -6.92 3.10
C PRO A 815 25.39 -6.27 2.37
N ARG A 816 25.14 -5.84 1.12
CA ARG A 816 26.05 -4.94 0.41
C ARG A 816 26.22 -3.70 1.30
N PRO A 817 27.42 -3.40 1.79
CA PRO A 817 27.59 -2.25 2.66
C PRO A 817 27.20 -1.00 1.89
N ALA A 818 26.29 -0.21 2.46
CA ALA A 818 26.07 1.16 2.02
C ALA A 818 27.45 1.83 1.91
N ALA A 819 27.72 2.47 0.76
CA ALA A 819 29.05 2.96 0.43
C ALA A 819 29.57 3.83 1.59
N ALA A 820 30.64 3.37 2.25
CA ALA A 820 31.06 3.94 3.52
C ALA A 820 31.24 5.46 3.38
N PRO A 821 30.67 6.27 4.30
CA PRO A 821 30.69 7.72 4.15
C PRO A 821 32.13 8.17 3.96
N PRO A 822 32.41 9.09 3.01
CA PRO A 822 33.75 9.38 2.56
C PRO A 822 34.62 9.78 3.76
N VAL A 823 35.58 8.92 4.10
CA VAL A 823 36.48 9.13 5.24
C VAL A 823 37.23 10.42 4.97
N ALA A 824 36.88 11.48 5.70
CA ALA A 824 37.49 12.79 5.55
C ALA A 824 39.01 12.65 5.69
N GLU A 825 39.76 13.06 4.66
CA GLU A 825 41.22 13.07 4.74
C GLU A 825 41.63 13.90 5.97
N PRO A 826 42.59 13.42 6.79
CA PRO A 826 42.98 14.12 8.00
C PRO A 826 43.52 15.51 7.65
N ALA A 827 42.75 16.54 8.02
CA ALA A 827 42.97 17.91 7.58
C ALA A 827 44.42 18.35 7.82
N ALA A 828 45.07 18.86 6.77
CA ALA A 828 46.47 19.28 6.82
C ALA A 828 46.69 20.30 7.94
N ALA A 829 47.62 20.00 8.85
CA ALA A 829 47.73 20.68 10.14
C ALA A 829 47.94 22.20 9.99
N ILE A 830 46.98 22.98 10.49
CA ILE A 830 47.08 24.44 10.60
C ILE A 830 48.21 24.76 11.60
N PRO A 831 49.21 25.60 11.24
CA PRO A 831 50.29 25.94 12.16
C PRO A 831 49.78 26.71 13.38
N ALA A 832 50.04 26.19 14.58
CA ALA A 832 49.69 26.87 15.82
C ALA A 832 50.49 28.18 16.01
N PRO A 833 49.89 29.24 16.59
CA PRO A 833 50.57 30.51 16.81
C PRO A 833 51.67 30.39 17.87
N ALA A 834 52.77 31.12 17.67
CA ALA A 834 53.93 31.06 18.55
C ALA A 834 53.65 31.71 19.93
N ALA A 835 53.60 30.90 20.98
CA ALA A 835 53.59 31.36 22.37
C ALA A 835 55.01 31.52 22.94
N LEU A 836 55.19 32.47 23.87
CA LEU A 836 56.49 32.88 24.38
C LEU A 836 57.12 31.87 25.36
N THR A 837 58.44 31.75 25.29
CA THR A 837 59.25 30.83 26.11
C THR A 837 59.60 31.40 27.49
N SER A 838 59.43 30.60 28.56
CA SER A 838 60.37 30.62 29.69
C SER A 838 60.30 29.37 30.58
N ALA A 839 61.48 28.80 30.86
CA ALA A 839 61.87 28.03 32.05
C ALA A 839 60.96 26.87 32.59
N ALA A 840 61.46 25.64 32.44
CA ALA A 840 61.30 24.58 33.45
C ALA A 840 62.35 24.77 34.60
N PRO A 841 62.31 24.03 35.73
CA PRO A 841 62.82 22.64 35.72
C PRO A 841 62.20 21.63 36.73
N THR A 842 62.24 20.34 36.35
CA THR A 842 62.48 19.11 37.15
C THR A 842 62.11 18.97 38.65
N SER A 843 61.40 17.89 39.00
CA SER A 843 61.89 16.84 39.93
C SER A 843 61.01 15.57 39.91
N ASP A 844 61.53 14.45 40.43
CA ASP A 844 60.93 13.09 40.40
C ASP A 844 60.53 12.63 41.86
N PRO A 845 60.37 11.35 42.30
CA PRO A 845 59.16 10.93 43.03
C PRO A 845 59.38 10.25 44.42
N GLN A 846 58.30 9.96 45.17
CA GLN A 846 58.15 9.03 46.32
C GLN A 846 56.70 9.10 46.89
N ALA A 847 56.18 8.24 47.79
CA ALA A 847 56.25 6.79 48.07
C ALA A 847 55.32 6.43 49.28
N GLU A 848 55.24 5.13 49.66
CA GLU A 848 54.75 4.58 50.97
C GLU A 848 53.23 4.67 51.33
N ASP A 849 52.62 3.77 52.15
CA ASP A 849 52.85 2.34 52.49
C ASP A 849 51.63 1.76 53.29
N ALA A 850 51.52 0.42 53.43
CA ALA A 850 50.84 -0.36 54.51
C ALA A 850 49.29 -0.23 54.72
N SER A 851 48.52 -1.18 55.31
CA SER A 851 48.69 -2.60 55.72
C SER A 851 47.31 -3.27 55.98
N ALA A 852 47.16 -4.25 56.88
CA ALA A 852 46.80 -5.64 56.53
C ALA A 852 45.92 -6.36 57.61
N ALA A 853 45.62 -7.67 57.40
CA ALA A 853 44.90 -8.63 58.28
C ALA A 853 43.36 -8.44 58.41
N THR A 854 42.41 -9.38 58.20
CA THR A 854 42.19 -10.86 58.33
C THR A 854 41.47 -11.32 59.62
N GLY A 855 40.31 -12.01 59.49
CA GLY A 855 39.58 -12.66 60.60
C GLY A 855 38.34 -13.48 60.18
N SER A 856 38.02 -14.56 60.90
CA SER A 856 36.90 -15.53 60.70
C SER A 856 36.72 -16.36 62.01
N PRO A 857 35.79 -17.35 62.19
CA PRO A 857 34.56 -17.74 61.47
C PRO A 857 33.32 -18.08 62.38
N ALA A 858 32.22 -18.54 61.76
CA ALA A 858 31.28 -19.62 62.19
C ALA A 858 30.23 -19.53 63.36
N ALA A 859 29.00 -19.98 63.02
CA ALA A 859 28.12 -20.98 63.71
C ALA A 859 26.89 -20.61 64.61
N ALA A 860 25.77 -21.31 64.27
CA ALA A 860 24.72 -21.94 65.12
C ALA A 860 23.36 -21.23 65.45
N ASP A 861 22.28 -22.00 65.21
CA ASP A 861 20.91 -22.06 65.80
C ASP A 861 20.01 -20.80 65.93
N SER A 862 18.66 -20.85 65.90
CA SER A 862 17.61 -21.81 65.43
C SER A 862 16.23 -21.08 65.55
N SER A 863 14.99 -21.58 65.28
CA SER A 863 14.38 -22.87 64.89
C SER A 863 12.96 -22.66 64.29
N ALA A 864 12.30 -23.73 63.81
CA ALA A 864 10.86 -24.10 63.80
C ALA A 864 9.72 -23.04 63.86
N SER A 865 8.57 -23.20 63.17
CA SER A 865 8.06 -24.18 62.15
C SER A 865 6.74 -23.61 61.52
N ASP A 866 5.81 -24.26 60.79
CA ASP A 866 5.50 -25.68 60.54
C ASP A 866 4.57 -25.90 59.28
N ALA A 867 4.17 -27.15 59.05
CA ALA A 867 2.99 -27.75 58.37
C ALA A 867 1.92 -26.86 57.68
N SER A 868 1.27 -27.24 56.56
CA SER A 868 1.19 -28.50 55.76
C SER A 868 0.30 -28.27 54.50
N ALA A 869 -0.10 -29.22 53.63
CA ALA A 869 0.46 -30.38 52.89
C ALA A 869 -0.72 -31.03 52.09
N ALA A 870 -0.62 -31.79 50.99
CA ALA A 870 0.48 -32.26 50.11
C ALA A 870 0.02 -32.11 48.62
N THR A 871 0.25 -32.92 47.57
CA THR A 871 0.71 -34.33 47.35
C THR A 871 1.40 -34.46 45.96
N SER A 872 1.83 -35.67 45.55
CA SER A 872 2.64 -35.99 44.36
C SER A 872 1.89 -36.91 43.35
N ILE A 873 2.46 -37.47 42.25
CA ILE A 873 3.54 -38.49 42.15
C ILE A 873 4.18 -38.53 40.73
N ALA A 874 5.53 -38.50 40.69
CA ALA A 874 6.52 -39.11 39.76
C ALA A 874 6.36 -39.01 38.20
N ALA A 875 7.36 -39.27 37.36
CA ALA A 875 8.76 -39.76 37.46
C ALA A 875 9.57 -39.15 36.28
N ASP A 876 10.89 -39.17 36.11
CA ASP A 876 12.15 -39.35 36.87
C ASP A 876 13.27 -39.20 35.80
N SER A 877 14.53 -39.12 36.25
CA SER A 877 15.82 -38.85 35.60
C SER A 877 16.30 -39.88 34.53
N SER A 878 17.48 -39.81 33.88
CA SER A 878 18.76 -39.18 34.23
C SER A 878 19.68 -38.88 33.01
N ALA A 879 20.91 -38.36 33.27
CA ALA A 879 21.70 -37.54 32.35
C ALA A 879 23.01 -38.17 31.77
N THR A 880 23.70 -37.36 30.94
CA THR A 880 25.16 -37.25 30.70
C THR A 880 25.95 -38.17 29.75
N SER A 881 26.55 -37.53 28.72
CA SER A 881 27.87 -37.76 28.07
C SER A 881 28.11 -39.09 27.31
N SER A 882 28.85 -39.15 26.19
CA SER A 882 30.13 -38.47 25.91
C SER A 882 30.42 -38.27 24.39
N THR A 883 31.69 -38.13 23.98
CA THR A 883 32.15 -37.43 22.77
C THR A 883 32.69 -38.31 21.61
N ASP A 884 32.64 -37.73 20.41
CA ASP A 884 33.69 -37.66 19.37
C ASP A 884 33.77 -38.61 18.14
N ALA A 885 34.41 -38.06 17.10
CA ALA A 885 35.18 -38.70 16.01
C ALA A 885 34.50 -39.43 14.81
N SER A 886 34.20 -38.63 13.77
CA SER A 886 34.77 -38.72 12.40
C SER A 886 34.51 -39.90 11.41
N SER A 887 33.91 -39.52 10.26
CA SER A 887 34.31 -39.82 8.86
C SER A 887 34.44 -41.26 8.30
N ALA A 888 33.62 -41.58 7.28
CA ALA A 888 34.07 -42.23 6.03
C ALA A 888 33.00 -42.20 4.90
N THR A 889 33.19 -41.23 4.01
CA THR A 889 33.00 -41.22 2.54
C THR A 889 32.74 -42.52 1.74
N SER A 890 31.76 -42.41 0.82
CA SER A 890 31.81 -42.80 -0.62
C SER A 890 31.76 -44.27 -1.13
N ALA A 891 30.61 -44.61 -1.74
CA ALA A 891 30.43 -44.85 -3.19
C ALA A 891 30.35 -46.27 -3.83
N THR A 892 29.55 -46.31 -4.92
CA THR A 892 29.59 -47.15 -6.15
C THR A 892 28.98 -48.56 -6.23
N SER A 893 28.53 -48.89 -7.47
CA SER A 893 27.85 -50.11 -7.99
C SER A 893 26.47 -50.43 -7.40
N ALA A 894 25.33 -50.56 -8.12
CA ALA A 894 24.97 -50.73 -9.55
C ALA A 894 24.89 -52.18 -10.11
N SER A 895 23.83 -52.44 -10.91
CA SER A 895 23.46 -53.70 -11.60
C SER A 895 23.02 -54.86 -10.67
N GLU A 896 22.14 -55.81 -11.03
CA GLU A 896 21.20 -55.94 -12.17
C GLU A 896 20.17 -57.09 -11.92
N ALA A 897 19.23 -57.27 -12.88
CA ALA A 897 18.66 -58.57 -13.31
C ALA A 897 17.52 -59.32 -12.53
N THR A 898 16.34 -59.28 -13.16
CA THR A 898 15.52 -60.45 -13.63
C THR A 898 14.48 -61.22 -12.78
N SER A 899 13.38 -61.58 -13.48
CA SER A 899 12.36 -62.63 -13.22
C SER A 899 11.41 -62.42 -12.01
N ALA A 900 10.07 -62.52 -12.12
CA ALA A 900 9.18 -63.56 -12.69
C ALA A 900 9.12 -64.85 -11.82
N SER A 901 8.00 -65.55 -11.63
CA SER A 901 6.70 -65.55 -12.34
C SER A 901 5.50 -65.92 -11.42
N ASP A 902 4.31 -66.01 -12.03
CA ASP A 902 3.10 -66.75 -11.58
C ASP A 902 2.22 -66.19 -10.43
N ALA A 903 0.93 -66.52 -10.29
CA ALA A 903 -0.23 -66.73 -11.20
C ALA A 903 -1.34 -67.53 -10.47
N SER A 904 -2.60 -67.47 -10.97
CA SER A 904 -3.80 -68.17 -10.43
C SER A 904 -4.27 -67.63 -9.07
N SER A 905 -5.48 -67.86 -8.50
CA SER A 905 -6.84 -68.29 -8.94
C SER A 905 -7.71 -68.38 -7.64
N ALA A 906 -9.05 -68.45 -7.59
CA ALA A 906 -10.14 -68.08 -8.50
C ALA A 906 -11.50 -68.02 -7.71
N THR A 907 -12.37 -67.08 -8.09
CA THR A 907 -13.86 -67.14 -8.22
C THR A 907 -14.80 -67.70 -7.10
N SER A 908 -15.95 -67.00 -6.93
CA SER A 908 -17.24 -67.44 -6.32
C SER A 908 -17.35 -67.49 -4.77
N VAL A 909 -18.54 -67.41 -4.13
CA VAL A 909 -19.95 -67.48 -4.58
C VAL A 909 -20.77 -66.27 -4.05
N ALA A 910 -22.00 -66.06 -4.56
CA ALA A 910 -22.90 -64.94 -4.22
C ALA A 910 -24.17 -65.40 -3.44
N GLU A 911 -25.27 -64.63 -3.56
CA GLU A 911 -26.62 -64.77 -2.97
C GLU A 911 -26.83 -64.28 -1.52
N ALA A 912 -28.02 -63.81 -1.10
CA ALA A 912 -29.15 -63.13 -1.78
C ALA A 912 -30.20 -62.72 -0.72
N LEU A 913 -31.02 -61.68 -0.98
CA LEU A 913 -32.49 -61.70 -0.80
C LEU A 913 -33.14 -60.32 -1.13
N ALA A 914 -34.41 -60.34 -1.53
CA ALA A 914 -35.19 -59.15 -1.87
C ALA A 914 -36.71 -59.38 -1.65
N GLY A 915 -37.49 -58.29 -1.57
CA GLY A 915 -38.96 -58.32 -1.68
C GLY A 915 -39.67 -57.11 -1.04
N ALA A 916 -40.89 -56.73 -1.45
CA ALA A 916 -41.66 -57.14 -2.64
C ALA A 916 -42.89 -56.23 -2.87
N ALA A 917 -43.24 -55.99 -4.15
CA ALA A 917 -44.56 -55.58 -4.69
C ALA A 917 -45.21 -54.24 -4.23
N GLY A 918 -46.06 -53.57 -5.02
CA GLY A 918 -46.39 -53.76 -6.45
C GLY A 918 -47.77 -53.19 -6.86
N SER A 919 -48.06 -53.17 -8.18
CA SER A 919 -49.35 -52.81 -8.85
C SER A 919 -49.75 -51.31 -8.86
N SER A 920 -50.44 -50.76 -9.88
CA SER A 920 -50.76 -51.25 -11.25
C SER A 920 -51.37 -50.16 -12.17
N GLY A 921 -51.20 -50.32 -13.49
CA GLY A 921 -52.10 -49.81 -14.54
C GLY A 921 -51.58 -48.64 -15.41
N ALA A 922 -51.99 -48.44 -16.67
CA ALA A 922 -52.22 -49.33 -17.85
C ALA A 922 -52.84 -48.48 -19.00
N GLY A 923 -52.56 -48.81 -20.28
CA GLY A 923 -53.06 -48.13 -21.50
C GLY A 923 -51.93 -47.38 -22.23
N GLU A 924 -51.31 -47.92 -23.29
CA GLU A 924 -51.80 -48.10 -24.68
C GLU A 924 -51.91 -46.74 -25.44
N ALA A 925 -51.02 -46.42 -26.40
CA ALA A 925 -50.90 -46.92 -27.80
C ALA A 925 -51.55 -45.92 -28.80
N GLU A 926 -51.09 -45.69 -30.04
CA GLU A 926 -49.93 -46.20 -30.81
C GLU A 926 -49.59 -45.24 -31.99
N GLU A 927 -48.39 -45.39 -32.55
CA GLU A 927 -48.01 -45.25 -33.99
C GLU A 927 -48.36 -44.02 -34.90
N ARG A 928 -47.26 -43.44 -35.45
CA ARG A 928 -46.94 -43.19 -36.90
C ARG A 928 -47.45 -41.90 -37.60
N SER A 929 -46.80 -41.33 -38.65
CA SER A 929 -45.43 -41.45 -39.22
C SER A 929 -45.20 -40.51 -40.44
N VAL A 930 -43.94 -40.36 -40.90
CA VAL A 930 -43.48 -39.84 -42.23
C VAL A 930 -43.24 -38.31 -42.39
N THR A 931 -42.28 -37.98 -43.26
CA THR A 931 -41.59 -36.69 -43.58
C THR A 931 -41.51 -36.52 -45.14
N PRO A 932 -40.65 -35.69 -45.81
CA PRO A 932 -40.04 -34.37 -45.56
C PRO A 932 -40.28 -33.38 -46.76
N GLU A 933 -39.32 -32.47 -47.03
CA GLU A 933 -39.08 -31.59 -48.22
C GLU A 933 -39.94 -30.30 -48.36
N ALA A 934 -39.46 -29.06 -48.61
CA ALA A 934 -38.17 -28.38 -48.90
C ALA A 934 -37.98 -27.82 -50.34
N THR A 935 -37.73 -26.51 -50.47
CA THR A 935 -37.10 -25.81 -51.63
C THR A 935 -36.67 -24.38 -51.24
N GLU A 936 -35.58 -23.88 -51.86
CA GLU A 936 -34.98 -22.53 -51.67
C GLU A 936 -35.28 -21.56 -52.86
N PRO A 937 -34.39 -20.61 -53.30
CA PRO A 937 -34.33 -19.20 -52.88
C PRO A 937 -34.39 -18.18 -54.06
N ALA A 938 -34.21 -16.85 -53.83
CA ALA A 938 -33.43 -15.93 -54.70
C ALA A 938 -33.40 -14.41 -54.29
N THR A 939 -32.18 -13.90 -54.08
CA THR A 939 -31.58 -12.57 -54.45
C THR A 939 -32.41 -11.33 -54.91
N GLY A 940 -32.02 -10.12 -54.49
CA GLY A 940 -32.25 -8.84 -55.23
C GLY A 940 -32.09 -7.52 -54.42
N PRO A 941 -31.39 -6.44 -54.87
CA PRO A 941 -30.98 -5.33 -53.97
C PRO A 941 -31.24 -3.85 -54.45
N ALA A 942 -30.77 -2.89 -53.61
CA ALA A 942 -30.16 -1.57 -53.93
C ALA A 942 -30.91 -0.21 -53.65
N ASP A 943 -30.37 0.51 -52.64
CA ASP A 943 -29.80 1.89 -52.65
C ASP A 943 -30.54 3.26 -52.60
N GLU A 944 -29.90 4.13 -51.78
CA GLU A 944 -29.55 5.57 -51.87
C GLU A 944 -30.45 6.82 -51.55
N ALA A 945 -29.79 7.73 -50.80
CA ALA A 945 -29.68 9.20 -50.97
C ALA A 945 -30.62 10.25 -50.30
N ALA A 946 -30.14 10.80 -49.16
CA ALA A 946 -29.77 12.22 -48.90
C ALA A 946 -30.73 13.43 -49.12
N GLY A 947 -30.71 14.40 -48.19
CA GLY A 947 -31.23 15.79 -48.36
C GLY A 947 -31.42 16.58 -47.03
N PRO A 948 -30.94 17.85 -46.83
CA PRO A 948 -30.77 18.40 -45.47
C PRO A 948 -31.32 19.84 -45.16
N ALA A 949 -31.19 20.20 -43.87
CA ALA A 949 -30.96 21.55 -43.29
C ALA A 949 -32.12 22.55 -43.10
N GLY A 950 -32.01 23.38 -42.04
CA GLY A 950 -32.86 24.56 -41.77
C GLY A 950 -32.84 25.07 -40.32
N GLU A 951 -31.97 26.03 -39.99
CA GLU A 951 -31.98 26.79 -38.72
C GLU A 951 -32.82 28.09 -38.83
N ALA A 952 -33.38 28.59 -37.72
CA ALA A 952 -33.63 30.02 -37.45
C ALA A 952 -34.07 30.26 -35.99
N ALA A 953 -33.82 31.46 -35.44
CA ALA A 953 -34.14 31.86 -34.06
C ALA A 953 -35.22 32.98 -33.98
N GLY A 954 -35.86 33.14 -32.82
CA GLY A 954 -36.78 34.27 -32.52
C GLY A 954 -37.18 34.36 -31.03
N PRO A 955 -37.54 35.55 -30.47
CA PRO A 955 -37.21 35.85 -29.07
C PRO A 955 -38.29 36.50 -28.15
N ALA A 956 -38.02 36.43 -26.83
CA ALA A 956 -38.36 37.36 -25.73
C ALA A 956 -39.85 37.66 -25.31
N GLY A 957 -40.08 37.81 -23.99
CA GLY A 957 -41.34 38.31 -23.40
C GLY A 957 -41.42 38.24 -21.85
N GLU A 958 -41.96 39.28 -21.21
CA GLU A 958 -41.90 39.63 -19.76
C GLU A 958 -42.71 38.78 -18.73
N ALA A 959 -42.15 38.67 -17.52
CA ALA A 959 -42.67 38.80 -16.14
C ALA A 959 -44.12 38.43 -15.65
N ALA A 960 -44.18 38.08 -14.34
CA ALA A 960 -45.32 38.19 -13.37
C ALA A 960 -46.51 37.18 -13.45
N GLU A 961 -47.28 36.83 -12.39
CA GLU A 961 -47.11 36.87 -10.90
C GLU A 961 -48.31 36.17 -10.17
N VAL A 962 -48.08 35.05 -9.42
CA VAL A 962 -48.80 34.60 -8.16
C VAL A 962 -50.35 34.32 -8.21
N PRO A 963 -51.08 33.67 -7.24
CA PRO A 963 -50.79 32.70 -6.15
C PRO A 963 -51.47 31.31 -6.37
N PRO A 964 -51.49 30.41 -5.35
CA PRO A 964 -52.80 30.05 -4.73
C PRO A 964 -52.79 30.04 -3.17
N ALA A 965 -53.96 30.00 -2.51
CA ALA A 965 -54.07 30.08 -1.04
C ALA A 965 -55.29 29.38 -0.38
N LYS A 966 -55.03 28.73 0.78
CA LYS A 966 -55.77 28.54 2.08
C LYS A 966 -57.32 28.46 2.15
N PRO A 967 -57.90 27.71 3.14
CA PRO A 967 -58.13 28.16 4.54
C PRO A 967 -57.44 27.25 5.61
N ALA A 968 -57.18 27.56 6.90
CA ALA A 968 -57.71 28.48 7.94
C ALA A 968 -58.79 27.85 8.88
N GLU A 969 -58.93 28.12 10.21
CA GLU A 969 -58.21 29.01 11.17
C GLU A 969 -58.58 28.77 12.67
N ASN A 970 -57.74 29.25 13.62
CA ASN A 970 -58.04 29.94 14.92
C ASN A 970 -56.75 29.94 15.83
N VAL A 971 -56.09 31.04 16.28
CA VAL A 971 -56.48 32.26 17.07
C VAL A 971 -56.39 31.99 18.60
N LYS A 972 -55.64 32.72 19.48
CA LYS A 972 -55.59 34.19 19.76
C LYS A 972 -54.42 34.66 20.70
N SER A 973 -53.95 35.94 20.56
CA SER A 973 -53.48 36.96 21.59
C SER A 973 -52.62 36.61 22.85
N GLU A 974 -51.72 37.43 23.46
CA GLU A 974 -51.15 38.80 23.23
C GLU A 974 -49.90 39.08 24.15
N LYS A 975 -49.28 40.29 24.05
CA LYS A 975 -48.14 40.86 24.87
C LYS A 975 -48.66 41.74 26.05
N PRO A 976 -47.91 42.53 26.90
CA PRO A 976 -46.49 43.02 26.85
C PRO A 976 -45.69 43.18 28.21
N ALA A 977 -44.54 43.89 28.16
CA ALA A 977 -43.96 44.84 29.17
C ALA A 977 -42.84 44.39 30.17
N ASP A 978 -42.11 45.40 30.67
CA ASP A 978 -40.78 45.38 31.32
C ASP A 978 -40.78 45.45 32.87
N ALA A 979 -39.67 45.02 33.55
CA ALA A 979 -39.07 45.74 34.70
C ALA A 979 -37.75 45.12 35.27
N GLU A 980 -36.81 46.03 35.57
CA GLU A 980 -35.66 46.07 36.52
C GLU A 980 -35.23 44.92 37.49
N LYS A 981 -33.88 44.75 37.57
CA LYS A 981 -32.98 44.71 38.77
C LYS A 981 -32.72 43.44 39.60
N SER A 982 -31.57 43.53 40.30
CA SER A 982 -30.91 42.62 41.29
C SER A 982 -30.46 41.25 40.75
N GLU A 983 -29.19 40.82 40.78
CA GLU A 983 -28.07 40.89 41.76
C GLU A 983 -27.92 39.57 42.57
N GLN A 984 -26.67 39.22 42.91
CA GLN A 984 -26.21 38.06 43.70
C GLN A 984 -26.02 36.71 42.95
N ALA A 985 -24.74 36.40 42.72
CA ALA A 985 -24.19 35.05 42.90
C ALA A 985 -23.58 34.97 44.33
N PRO A 986 -23.00 33.85 44.81
CA PRO A 986 -22.92 32.49 44.25
C PRO A 986 -23.40 31.40 45.26
N ALA A 987 -23.19 30.11 44.95
CA ALA A 987 -22.43 29.14 45.80
C ALA A 987 -22.90 27.66 45.72
N GLU A 988 -21.91 26.78 45.54
CA GLU A 988 -21.73 25.46 46.18
C GLU A 988 -22.74 24.28 46.09
N LYS A 989 -22.12 23.11 45.81
CA LYS A 989 -22.34 21.77 46.39
C LYS A 989 -23.54 20.91 45.96
N LYS A 990 -23.14 19.80 45.30
CA LYS A 990 -23.56 18.41 45.54
C LYS A 990 -24.94 17.96 45.01
N ASP A 991 -25.12 16.67 44.67
CA ASP A 991 -24.13 15.56 44.62
C ASP A 991 -23.81 15.15 43.17
#